data_AF-A0A316MP67-F1
#
_entry.id   AF-A0A316MP67-F1
#
_cell.length_a   1.000
_cell.length_b   1.000
_cell.length_c   1.000
_cell.angle_alpha   90.00
_cell.angle_beta   90.00
_cell.angle_gamma   90.00
#
_symmetry.space_group_name_H-M   'P 1'
#
loop_
_entity.id
_entity.type
_entity.pdbx_description
1 polymer ?
#
loop_
_entity_poly.entity_id
_entity_poly.type
_entity_poly.pdbx_seq_one_letter_code
_entity_poly.pdbx_strand_id
1 'polypeptide(L)'
;MKINYLQATRVLAALLSPVVVVSCADRFDDPEIVIAGDRTAFEFAASIEQDNSSRADESGFADGDRFGAFVVNYDSGSPGTLAVTDNQANNVAVTFDAASATWSTATDIYWRDLSTPVDVYGYYPFNNALADVETYSFEVRADQSIPATDSGDMSAYEASDFLWAKSAHVAPGTRINLVFTHRLAGVKVMLQKGAGFTDEEWAKLPRIVTVDNTLRSATVNLSTGVATATGTADRHVVMNPDAADSYRAVVVPQKVAAGKSTIGITIDGVNYTYTRDGGMEYTAVKLHNFTLRIDKKEQSGAYAVTLVGESISPWEADSSSHDFVENSYVVVNCPEPGKLRESLAAAGIDIATVKNLKITGTLTDDDFALMREEMLSLTAINLKDVKIVDVEDYRTPNTDEEGAVYERIYGNDILPPLSGNAPLRRIILPDRIWRLGSGCLTDLSLNSTLIIPESVTEIGCRACAGIKEGATIIMPSSLERIEHDGFYECKAVLEVRFSNKLKYIGSSAFWGATNAYGTFMLPSNLEYLGKSALALGDNFDGEIVIPATLKEIPEFAFHGLNLKGGTKVLFHDGVTKIGKGAFSNIKFASEIHFPSNLKEIGEDAFAGCNFIDDITLPNSLQIIGRGAFSGSNFSGILNIPENIEYLSPTPLVECDYVSGSFGSCRIEQVKIGDNVSIIGGKACYDNPFLRYVEIGKNVDRIGSYAFAYCPALMTVISLAKEPPVLYDDVFAGLDTEHCSLEVPEESVDIYRHASGWSNFTHISPHRELVFGFSNQKCLNKGLTRSTVLYAEGPWRVKEVPLWIHVSPDQGEYKDEVTVTIDPLPSGGGERSGRIVFELIANGYTADCEIMQYDYEHPEDTEIRLQRASAQGTPVNLFIVGDGFSAEEIVNGNYLSRVEETVEHLFSIEPYKSYRTHFNISTAIAMSPDNIVATLQNRRLDRLNTFGVELEVPVVTDYVTSVSGDISYSNLDDALIVVMSNMDAFDGKSYLADTGYSIACVALPDGVYPYDYRGLVQYYAGGAAFAGLGEEYVTHMEHIKGCTCGFCNKLPEYYSMKSKGLLDNLTLSSKINEAPWREFIFHPKYSQTVDMWEGGYNHLRGVWRSEPQSVMSTYIPYYNTISRYAIYKGIMRRAGLTPSLDDFIAKDKIEIPQ
;
A
#
# COMPACT_ATOMS: atom_id res chain seq x y z
N MET A 1 45.65 18.88 17.48
CA MET A 1 44.82 19.32 16.32
C MET A 1 44.22 18.07 15.71
N LYS A 2 42.95 17.78 16.04
CA LYS A 2 41.73 17.86 15.18
C LYS A 2 41.69 16.79 14.06
N ILE A 3 40.95 15.67 14.25
CA ILE A 3 39.52 15.37 13.89
C ILE A 3 39.47 14.66 12.52
N ASN A 4 38.71 13.59 12.18
CA ASN A 4 37.75 12.64 12.82
C ASN A 4 37.57 11.41 11.87
N TYR A 5 37.48 10.16 12.37
CA TYR A 5 36.32 9.20 12.45
C TYR A 5 35.58 8.87 11.12
N LEU A 6 35.26 7.61 10.76
CA LEU A 6 34.68 6.47 11.51
C LEU A 6 35.16 5.08 11.02
N GLN A 7 35.18 4.08 11.93
CA GLN A 7 35.40 2.64 11.67
C GLN A 7 34.47 1.74 12.53
N ALA A 8 34.41 0.48 12.11
CA ALA A 8 33.59 -0.68 12.47
C ALA A 8 33.58 -1.26 13.91
N THR A 9 32.55 -2.09 14.17
CA THR A 9 32.45 -3.34 14.99
C THR A 9 32.65 -3.32 16.52
N ARG A 10 31.71 -3.92 17.29
CA ARG A 10 31.88 -5.21 18.03
C ARG A 10 30.76 -5.51 19.05
N VAL A 11 30.67 -6.83 19.30
CA VAL A 11 29.86 -7.63 20.23
C VAL A 11 30.43 -7.59 21.67
N LEU A 12 29.56 -7.95 22.65
CA LEU A 12 29.81 -8.46 24.03
C LEU A 12 29.99 -7.46 25.19
N ALA A 13 29.01 -7.39 26.11
CA ALA A 13 29.22 -7.43 27.57
C ALA A 13 27.89 -7.58 28.33
N ALA A 14 27.88 -8.49 29.29
CA ALA A 14 26.76 -8.95 30.10
C ALA A 14 26.63 -8.20 31.45
N LEU A 15 25.59 -8.59 32.21
CA LEU A 15 25.40 -8.52 33.68
C LEU A 15 24.53 -7.36 34.20
N LEU A 16 23.25 -7.65 34.50
CA LEU A 16 22.78 -7.92 35.86
C LEU A 16 21.24 -8.12 35.89
N SER A 17 20.81 -9.33 36.19
CA SER A 17 19.51 -9.62 36.82
C SER A 17 19.76 -10.05 38.28
N PRO A 18 18.74 -9.92 39.15
CA PRO A 18 18.15 -11.13 39.74
C PRO A 18 16.61 -11.10 39.56
N VAL A 19 15.99 -12.12 38.92
CA VAL A 19 15.46 -13.37 39.51
C VAL A 19 14.30 -13.10 40.48
N VAL A 20 13.05 -13.08 39.99
CA VAL A 20 12.03 -14.17 39.93
C VAL A 20 11.18 -14.29 41.21
N VAL A 21 9.85 -14.12 41.06
CA VAL A 21 8.88 -15.15 41.46
C VAL A 21 7.82 -15.29 40.37
N VAL A 22 7.69 -16.52 39.90
CA VAL A 22 6.73 -17.08 38.96
C VAL A 22 5.34 -17.17 39.60
N SER A 23 4.30 -16.83 38.85
CA SER A 23 3.06 -17.61 38.88
C SER A 23 2.60 -17.90 37.45
N CYS A 24 2.44 -19.18 37.15
CA CYS A 24 2.15 -19.75 35.85
C CYS A 24 0.76 -19.38 35.30
N ALA A 25 0.75 -19.20 33.98
CA ALA A 25 -0.20 -19.71 32.99
C ALA A 25 -1.71 -19.71 33.31
N ASP A 26 -2.49 -18.95 32.55
CA ASP A 26 -3.09 -19.50 31.32
C ASP A 26 -3.62 -18.39 30.38
N ARG A 27 -3.64 -18.75 29.10
CA ARG A 27 -3.96 -18.01 27.87
C ARG A 27 -5.21 -17.12 27.94
N PHE A 28 -5.20 -15.99 27.22
CA PHE A 28 -6.01 -15.76 26.01
C PHE A 28 -5.45 -14.55 25.23
N ASP A 29 -5.55 -14.61 23.92
CA ASP A 29 -4.96 -13.73 22.91
C ASP A 29 -5.25 -12.23 23.12
N ASP A 30 -4.23 -11.37 22.89
CA ASP A 30 -4.45 -9.99 22.44
C ASP A 30 -3.24 -9.50 21.61
N PRO A 31 -3.44 -8.80 20.48
CA PRO A 31 -2.38 -8.41 19.55
C PRO A 31 -1.73 -7.08 19.95
N GLU A 32 -0.45 -6.97 19.59
CA GLU A 32 0.34 -5.73 19.45
C GLU A 32 0.52 -4.83 20.68
N ILE A 33 1.69 -5.00 21.31
CA ILE A 33 2.35 -3.97 22.10
C ILE A 33 2.78 -2.84 21.14
N VAL A 34 1.99 -1.76 21.07
CA VAL A 34 2.43 -0.49 20.47
C VAL A 34 3.38 0.19 21.46
N ILE A 35 4.60 0.45 21.00
CA ILE A 35 5.66 1.17 21.72
C ILE A 35 5.19 2.61 22.00
N ALA A 36 5.27 3.04 23.27
CA ALA A 36 4.97 4.40 23.70
C ALA A 36 5.91 5.41 23.00
N GLY A 37 5.37 6.24 22.09
CA GLY A 37 6.13 7.26 21.36
C GLY A 37 5.28 8.31 20.62
N ASP A 38 4.19 7.93 19.92
CA ASP A 38 3.48 8.84 18.99
C ASP A 38 1.97 8.91 19.25
N ARG A 39 1.53 9.29 20.46
CA ARG A 39 0.11 9.60 20.68
C ARG A 39 -0.12 11.10 20.57
N THR A 40 -0.94 11.52 19.61
CA THR A 40 -1.35 12.92 19.43
C THR A 40 -2.27 13.34 20.57
N ALA A 41 -1.95 14.47 21.22
CA ALA A 41 -2.77 15.04 22.30
C ALA A 41 -4.02 15.74 21.74
N PHE A 42 -5.07 15.82 22.54
CA PHE A 42 -6.28 16.59 22.23
C PHE A 42 -5.96 18.08 22.34
N GLU A 43 -6.34 18.86 21.34
CA GLU A 43 -6.34 20.31 21.40
C GLU A 43 -7.78 20.81 21.49
N PHE A 44 -8.12 21.53 22.56
CA PHE A 44 -9.46 22.07 22.78
C PHE A 44 -9.58 23.51 22.30
N ALA A 45 -10.73 23.83 21.70
CA ALA A 45 -11.25 25.17 21.57
C ALA A 45 -12.68 25.19 22.10
N ALA A 46 -12.98 26.10 23.03
CA ALA A 46 -14.32 26.27 23.55
C ALA A 46 -14.78 27.74 23.51
N SER A 47 -16.05 27.91 23.18
CA SER A 47 -16.76 29.19 23.15
C SER A 47 -18.14 29.06 23.80
N ILE A 48 -18.75 30.18 24.20
CA ILE A 48 -20.17 30.24 24.61
C ILE A 48 -20.98 30.78 23.43
N GLU A 49 -22.11 30.13 23.11
CA GLU A 49 -23.08 30.59 22.12
C GLU A 49 -23.76 31.88 22.62
N GLN A 50 -23.22 33.02 22.18
CA GLN A 50 -23.68 34.36 22.53
C GLN A 50 -23.43 35.31 21.35
N ASP A 51 -24.23 36.37 21.23
CA ASP A 51 -23.99 37.45 20.28
C ASP A 51 -22.71 38.22 20.68
N ASN A 52 -21.59 37.80 20.10
CA ASN A 52 -20.26 38.35 20.38
C ASN A 52 -20.03 39.75 19.75
N SER A 53 -21.07 40.40 19.23
CA SER A 53 -20.93 41.75 18.65
C SER A 53 -20.57 42.84 19.67
N SER A 54 -20.63 42.56 20.98
CA SER A 54 -20.16 43.47 22.04
C SER A 54 -18.77 43.14 22.59
N ARG A 55 -18.13 42.03 22.18
CA ARG A 55 -16.90 41.50 22.80
C ARG A 55 -15.71 41.34 21.86
N ALA A 56 -14.52 41.66 22.36
CA ALA A 56 -13.25 41.54 21.66
C ALA A 56 -12.58 40.15 21.76
N ASP A 57 -13.24 39.14 22.35
CA ASP A 57 -12.81 37.74 22.42
C ASP A 57 -13.93 36.75 22.02
N GLU A 58 -13.58 35.48 21.82
CA GLU A 58 -14.50 34.41 21.35
C GLU A 58 -14.89 33.39 22.40
N SER A 59 -14.13 33.26 23.50
CA SER A 59 -14.30 32.16 24.44
C SER A 59 -15.62 32.30 25.21
N GLY A 60 -16.07 33.50 25.51
CA GLY A 60 -17.18 33.67 26.45
C GLY A 60 -16.73 33.59 27.93
N PHE A 61 -15.65 32.85 28.19
CA PHE A 61 -15.08 32.47 29.49
C PHE A 61 -14.03 33.47 30.01
N ALA A 62 -13.91 33.54 31.34
CA ALA A 62 -12.92 34.33 32.08
C ALA A 62 -11.65 33.51 32.40
N ASP A 63 -10.55 34.20 32.71
CA ASP A 63 -9.29 33.55 33.10
C ASP A 63 -9.50 32.58 34.28
N GLY A 64 -8.98 31.36 34.15
CA GLY A 64 -9.14 30.32 35.17
C GLY A 64 -10.49 29.60 35.17
N ASP A 65 -11.42 29.94 34.28
CA ASP A 65 -12.67 29.18 34.11
C ASP A 65 -12.37 27.73 33.74
N ARG A 66 -13.16 26.82 34.32
CA ARG A 66 -13.00 25.38 34.15
C ARG A 66 -14.29 24.69 33.77
N PHE A 67 -14.25 23.89 32.71
CA PHE A 67 -15.31 22.95 32.36
C PHE A 67 -14.83 21.50 32.53
N GLY A 68 -15.77 20.57 32.72
CA GLY A 68 -15.49 19.14 32.75
C GLY A 68 -15.70 18.50 31.38
N ALA A 69 -14.72 17.74 30.90
CA ALA A 69 -14.74 17.05 29.61
C ALA A 69 -14.85 15.52 29.77
N PHE A 70 -15.73 14.90 28.99
CA PHE A 70 -15.81 13.45 28.81
C PHE A 70 -15.56 13.08 27.36
N VAL A 71 -14.83 12.00 27.10
CA VAL A 71 -14.50 11.52 25.74
C VAL A 71 -14.96 10.09 25.57
N VAL A 72 -15.88 9.87 24.63
CA VAL A 72 -16.55 8.59 24.40
C VAL A 72 -16.20 8.07 23.01
N ASN A 73 -15.62 6.87 22.92
CA ASN A 73 -15.23 6.27 21.65
C ASN A 73 -16.43 5.76 20.85
N TYR A 74 -16.29 5.78 19.53
CA TYR A 74 -17.15 4.98 18.65
C TYR A 74 -16.73 3.52 18.65
N ASP A 75 -17.71 2.62 18.59
CA ASP A 75 -17.53 1.19 18.37
C ASP A 75 -18.38 0.75 17.18
N SER A 76 -17.76 0.13 16.18
CA SER A 76 -18.43 -0.41 14.99
C SER A 76 -19.34 0.61 14.28
N GLY A 77 -18.91 1.88 14.23
CA GLY A 77 -19.64 2.99 13.61
C GLY A 77 -20.75 3.62 14.47
N SER A 78 -20.97 3.15 15.70
CA SER A 78 -21.94 3.73 16.65
C SER A 78 -21.22 4.46 17.79
N PRO A 79 -21.73 5.60 18.28
CA PRO A 79 -21.15 6.27 19.45
C PRO A 79 -21.33 5.40 20.70
N GLY A 80 -20.31 5.32 21.54
CA GLY A 80 -20.43 4.74 22.88
C GLY A 80 -21.41 5.52 23.75
N THR A 81 -21.74 4.97 24.92
CA THR A 81 -22.64 5.62 25.90
C THR A 81 -21.82 6.41 26.92
N LEU A 82 -22.17 7.68 27.16
CA LEU A 82 -21.55 8.48 28.21
C LEU A 82 -21.83 7.84 29.59
N ALA A 83 -20.76 7.60 30.35
CA ALA A 83 -20.83 7.03 31.69
C ALA A 83 -20.04 7.86 32.71
N VAL A 84 -20.16 7.56 34.01
CA VAL A 84 -19.34 8.22 35.05
C VAL A 84 -17.88 7.75 34.99
N THR A 85 -17.69 6.46 34.74
CA THR A 85 -16.39 5.79 34.56
C THR A 85 -16.37 5.06 33.22
N ASP A 86 -15.20 4.57 32.81
CA ASP A 86 -15.01 3.72 31.62
C ASP A 86 -15.16 4.40 30.25
N ASN A 87 -15.27 5.74 30.22
CA ASN A 87 -14.99 6.51 29.01
C ASN A 87 -13.46 6.61 28.78
N GLN A 88 -13.04 7.08 27.60
CA GLN A 88 -11.61 7.33 27.33
C GLN A 88 -11.03 8.40 28.25
N ALA A 89 -11.81 9.45 28.50
CA ALA A 89 -11.52 10.47 29.50
C ALA A 89 -12.76 10.69 30.35
N ASN A 90 -12.59 10.65 31.68
CA ASN A 90 -13.67 10.75 32.65
C ASN A 90 -13.57 12.08 33.39
N ASN A 91 -14.50 13.02 33.11
CA ASN A 91 -14.63 14.30 33.79
C ASN A 91 -13.31 15.06 33.99
N VAL A 92 -12.53 15.24 32.92
CA VAL A 92 -11.24 15.95 32.98
C VAL A 92 -11.48 17.45 33.03
N ALA A 93 -10.87 18.15 33.98
CA ALA A 93 -10.92 19.61 34.04
C ALA A 93 -10.12 20.21 32.89
N VAL A 94 -10.75 21.12 32.14
CA VAL A 94 -10.10 21.92 31.09
C VAL A 94 -10.19 23.39 31.49
N THR A 95 -9.04 24.07 31.58
CA THR A 95 -8.88 25.41 32.15
C THR A 95 -8.56 26.42 31.07
N PHE A 96 -9.25 27.56 31.06
CA PHE A 96 -8.97 28.67 30.17
C PHE A 96 -7.83 29.55 30.72
N ASP A 97 -6.85 29.86 29.88
CA ASP A 97 -5.83 30.88 30.13
C ASP A 97 -6.13 32.07 29.21
N ALA A 98 -6.58 33.19 29.79
CA ALA A 98 -6.97 34.37 29.05
C ALA A 98 -5.79 35.12 28.44
N ALA A 99 -4.58 35.01 29.00
CA ALA A 99 -3.39 35.68 28.50
C ALA A 99 -2.88 35.05 27.20
N SER A 100 -2.98 33.72 27.11
CA SER A 100 -2.60 32.96 25.91
C SER A 100 -3.78 32.62 24.98
N ALA A 101 -5.02 32.80 25.46
CA ALA A 101 -6.26 32.36 24.80
C ALA A 101 -6.25 30.86 24.47
N THR A 102 -5.68 30.05 25.36
CA THR A 102 -5.57 28.59 25.19
C THR A 102 -6.31 27.82 26.28
N TRP A 103 -6.64 26.57 25.96
CA TRP A 103 -7.27 25.63 26.87
C TRP A 103 -6.26 24.56 27.28
N SER A 104 -6.08 24.39 28.58
CA SER A 104 -5.15 23.39 29.14
C SER A 104 -5.90 22.34 29.94
N THR A 105 -5.56 21.07 29.74
CA THR A 105 -6.18 19.96 30.47
C THR A 105 -5.40 19.66 31.75
N ALA A 106 -6.11 19.36 32.85
CA ALA A 106 -5.49 18.94 34.11
C ALA A 106 -4.78 17.57 34.00
N THR A 107 -5.15 16.77 33.00
CA THR A 107 -4.48 15.52 32.63
C THR A 107 -4.57 15.38 31.12
N ASP A 108 -3.45 15.14 30.47
CA ASP A 108 -3.38 15.04 29.01
C ASP A 108 -4.32 13.95 28.49
N ILE A 109 -5.16 14.33 27.52
CA ILE A 109 -6.03 13.41 26.80
C ILE A 109 -5.40 13.17 25.43
N TYR A 110 -5.27 11.90 25.06
CA TYR A 110 -4.68 11.51 23.77
C TYR A 110 -5.69 10.75 22.92
N TRP A 111 -5.54 10.84 21.60
CA TRP A 111 -6.25 9.98 20.66
C TRP A 111 -5.96 8.51 20.94
N ARG A 112 -7.00 7.68 20.90
CA ARG A 112 -6.88 6.24 21.13
C ARG A 112 -5.99 5.59 20.07
N ASP A 113 -6.26 5.93 18.81
CA ASP A 113 -5.58 5.51 17.60
C ASP A 113 -5.88 6.51 16.47
N LEU A 114 -5.37 6.24 15.25
CA LEU A 114 -5.54 7.13 14.08
C LEU A 114 -6.88 6.96 13.34
N SER A 115 -7.77 6.09 13.83
CA SER A 115 -8.99 5.68 13.11
C SER A 115 -10.29 5.79 13.90
N THR A 116 -10.25 5.80 15.24
CA THR A 116 -11.44 5.76 16.11
C THR A 116 -11.96 7.17 16.41
N PRO A 117 -13.14 7.57 15.89
CA PRO A 117 -13.75 8.86 16.21
C PRO A 117 -14.31 8.89 17.64
N VAL A 118 -14.54 10.09 18.16
CA VAL A 118 -15.06 10.28 19.53
C VAL A 118 -16.23 11.26 19.59
N ASP A 119 -17.14 11.06 20.55
CA ASP A 119 -18.01 12.12 21.06
C ASP A 119 -17.35 12.78 22.28
N VAL A 120 -17.28 14.11 22.28
CA VAL A 120 -16.76 14.89 23.41
C VAL A 120 -17.88 15.71 24.06
N TYR A 121 -18.11 15.51 25.35
CA TYR A 121 -19.13 16.20 26.14
C TYR A 121 -18.46 17.18 27.11
N GLY A 122 -18.96 18.43 27.15
CA GLY A 122 -18.47 19.49 28.04
C GLY A 122 -19.57 20.06 28.92
N TYR A 123 -19.30 20.33 30.20
CA TYR A 123 -20.20 21.08 31.08
C TYR A 123 -19.46 22.06 32.00
N TYR A 124 -20.10 23.19 32.31
CA TYR A 124 -19.57 24.25 33.19
C TYR A 124 -20.62 24.64 34.25
N PRO A 125 -20.23 25.01 35.48
CA PRO A 125 -18.86 25.01 36.00
C PRO A 125 -18.36 23.61 36.39
N PHE A 126 -17.05 23.39 36.30
CA PHE A 126 -16.42 22.10 36.62
C PHE A 126 -16.68 21.65 38.06
N ASN A 127 -17.03 20.38 38.24
CA ASN A 127 -17.23 19.75 39.53
C ASN A 127 -16.46 18.42 39.61
N ASN A 128 -15.45 18.36 40.49
CA ASN A 128 -14.61 17.17 40.68
C ASN A 128 -15.32 16.01 41.43
N ALA A 129 -16.47 16.26 42.05
CA ALA A 129 -17.22 15.29 42.85
C ALA A 129 -18.53 14.84 42.18
N LEU A 130 -18.56 14.79 40.84
CA LEU A 130 -19.73 14.36 40.08
C LEU A 130 -20.04 12.87 40.31
N ALA A 131 -21.25 12.58 40.80
CA ALA A 131 -21.65 11.21 41.17
C ALA A 131 -22.38 10.44 40.06
N ASP A 132 -23.11 11.15 39.18
CA ASP A 132 -23.95 10.56 38.15
C ASP A 132 -24.07 11.51 36.94
N VAL A 133 -23.94 10.98 35.73
CA VAL A 133 -23.98 11.78 34.47
C VAL A 133 -25.40 11.99 33.95
N GLU A 134 -26.38 11.17 34.34
CA GLU A 134 -27.77 11.28 33.88
C GLU A 134 -28.63 12.14 34.84
N THR A 135 -28.21 12.24 36.10
CA THR A 135 -28.90 12.93 37.21
C THR A 135 -28.00 13.88 38.00
N TYR A 136 -27.04 14.52 37.32
CA TYR A 136 -26.11 15.47 37.92
C TYR A 136 -26.84 16.55 38.72
N SER A 137 -26.54 16.67 40.01
CA SER A 137 -27.20 17.66 40.87
C SER A 137 -26.54 19.02 40.74
N PHE A 138 -27.32 20.04 40.35
CA PHE A 138 -26.88 21.42 40.23
C PHE A 138 -27.78 22.36 41.05
N GLU A 139 -27.22 23.40 41.67
CA GLU A 139 -27.99 24.36 42.47
C GLU A 139 -27.54 25.79 42.19
N VAL A 140 -28.47 26.65 41.76
CA VAL A 140 -28.22 28.09 41.60
C VAL A 140 -28.10 28.75 42.97
N ARG A 141 -27.17 29.71 43.11
CA ARG A 141 -26.92 30.42 44.37
C ARG A 141 -28.15 31.21 44.81
N ALA A 142 -28.38 31.23 46.13
CA ALA A 142 -29.47 31.99 46.73
C ALA A 142 -29.23 33.51 46.65
N ASP A 143 -27.96 33.91 46.65
CA ASP A 143 -27.54 35.29 46.45
C ASP A 143 -26.51 35.33 45.32
N GLN A 144 -26.93 35.81 44.15
CA GLN A 144 -26.09 35.94 42.96
C GLN A 144 -25.43 37.32 42.86
N SER A 145 -25.66 38.22 43.82
CA SER A 145 -25.02 39.55 43.84
C SER A 145 -23.61 39.55 44.44
N ILE A 146 -23.16 38.40 44.93
CA ILE A 146 -21.83 38.25 45.53
C ILE A 146 -20.78 38.23 44.40
N PRO A 147 -19.89 39.24 44.32
CA PRO A 147 -18.87 39.33 43.28
C PRO A 147 -17.77 38.28 43.49
N ALA A 148 -16.97 38.06 42.45
CA ALA A 148 -15.73 37.32 42.52
C ALA A 148 -14.75 37.94 43.55
N THR A 149 -13.89 37.13 44.15
CA THR A 149 -12.83 37.58 45.07
C THR A 149 -11.48 37.67 44.37
N ASP A 150 -10.58 38.54 44.86
CA ASP A 150 -9.21 38.69 44.32
C ASP A 150 -8.36 37.39 44.36
N SER A 151 -8.85 36.32 45.00
CA SER A 151 -8.26 34.98 45.04
C SER A 151 -8.50 34.15 43.77
N GLY A 152 -9.24 34.67 42.78
CA GLY A 152 -9.56 33.96 41.54
C GLY A 152 -10.78 33.03 41.66
N ASP A 153 -11.67 33.27 42.63
CA ASP A 153 -12.92 32.53 42.77
C ASP A 153 -14.03 33.16 41.91
N MET A 154 -14.82 32.33 41.21
CA MET A 154 -15.98 32.76 40.40
C MET A 154 -17.00 33.55 41.25
N SER A 155 -17.67 34.53 40.64
CA SER A 155 -18.82 35.20 41.24
C SER A 155 -19.98 34.21 41.50
N ALA A 156 -20.90 34.58 42.39
CA ALA A 156 -22.05 33.73 42.66
C ALA A 156 -23.03 33.64 41.47
N TYR A 157 -23.02 34.64 40.58
CA TYR A 157 -23.76 34.61 39.32
C TYR A 157 -23.16 33.57 38.36
N GLU A 158 -21.86 33.62 38.10
CA GLU A 158 -21.14 32.65 37.25
C GLU A 158 -21.27 31.22 37.79
N ALA A 159 -21.12 31.04 39.10
CA ALA A 159 -21.32 29.75 39.76
C ALA A 159 -22.76 29.21 39.67
N SER A 160 -23.73 30.04 39.27
CA SER A 160 -25.14 29.66 39.05
C SER A 160 -25.46 29.37 37.59
N ASP A 161 -24.55 29.62 36.66
CA ASP A 161 -24.79 29.50 35.23
C ASP A 161 -24.30 28.14 34.70
N PHE A 162 -25.25 27.24 34.47
CA PHE A 162 -24.93 25.92 33.93
C PHE A 162 -24.90 25.94 32.39
N LEU A 163 -23.73 25.65 31.83
CA LEU A 163 -23.51 25.57 30.39
C LEU A 163 -23.21 24.12 29.97
N TRP A 164 -23.59 23.77 28.74
CA TRP A 164 -23.37 22.44 28.17
C TRP A 164 -23.01 22.49 26.69
N ALA A 165 -22.08 21.63 26.28
CA ALA A 165 -21.62 21.46 24.90
C ALA A 165 -21.46 19.98 24.53
N LYS A 166 -21.59 19.65 23.24
CA LYS A 166 -21.21 18.37 22.67
C LYS A 166 -20.59 18.55 21.28
N SER A 167 -19.44 17.94 21.05
CA SER A 167 -18.85 17.75 19.72
C SER A 167 -18.99 16.28 19.35
N ALA A 168 -19.68 15.99 18.24
CA ALA A 168 -20.01 14.62 17.86
C ALA A 168 -19.12 14.11 16.72
N HIS A 169 -18.78 12.82 16.78
CA HIS A 169 -18.03 12.13 15.72
C HIS A 169 -16.71 12.81 15.30
N VAL A 170 -15.95 13.28 16.28
CA VAL A 170 -14.71 14.02 16.04
C VAL A 170 -13.60 13.05 15.61
N ALA A 171 -12.99 13.30 14.46
CA ALA A 171 -11.98 12.43 13.87
C ALA A 171 -10.59 12.59 14.54
N PRO A 172 -9.79 11.51 14.62
CA PRO A 172 -8.44 11.59 15.17
C PRO A 172 -7.56 12.68 14.57
N GLY A 173 -6.78 13.34 15.43
CA GLY A 173 -5.87 14.42 15.04
C GLY A 173 -6.52 15.79 14.81
N THR A 174 -7.84 15.92 14.93
CA THR A 174 -8.54 17.21 14.75
C THR A 174 -8.65 18.00 16.07
N ARG A 175 -8.74 19.34 15.96
CA ARG A 175 -9.01 20.21 17.10
C ARG A 175 -10.45 20.01 17.59
N ILE A 176 -10.64 19.82 18.89
CA ILE A 176 -11.95 19.61 19.52
C ILE A 176 -12.63 20.96 19.74
N ASN A 177 -13.62 21.28 18.91
CA ASN A 177 -14.42 22.50 19.05
C ASN A 177 -15.70 22.22 19.87
N LEU A 178 -15.85 22.89 21.02
CA LEU A 178 -17.02 22.84 21.90
C LEU A 178 -17.73 24.20 21.98
N VAL A 179 -18.97 24.25 21.51
CA VAL A 179 -19.83 25.44 21.64
C VAL A 179 -20.79 25.24 22.80
N PHE A 180 -20.59 26.00 23.88
CA PHE A 180 -21.35 25.93 25.12
C PHE A 180 -22.65 26.73 25.03
N THR A 181 -23.72 26.14 25.55
CA THR A 181 -25.06 26.73 25.52
C THR A 181 -25.63 26.78 26.92
N HIS A 182 -26.30 27.88 27.28
CA HIS A 182 -27.00 27.99 28.56
C HIS A 182 -28.11 26.93 28.64
N ARG A 183 -28.26 26.20 29.75
CA ARG A 183 -29.34 25.21 29.92
C ARG A 183 -30.40 25.58 30.95
N LEU A 184 -30.21 26.71 31.63
CA LEU A 184 -31.17 27.25 32.61
C LEU A 184 -31.98 28.39 32.01
N ALA A 185 -32.73 29.14 32.82
CA ALA A 185 -33.46 30.33 32.40
C ALA A 185 -32.80 31.60 32.95
N GLY A 186 -32.62 32.60 32.10
CA GLY A 186 -32.16 33.93 32.49
C GLY A 186 -33.33 34.84 32.85
N VAL A 187 -33.16 35.70 33.85
CA VAL A 187 -34.10 36.74 34.25
C VAL A 187 -33.38 38.07 34.34
N LYS A 188 -33.89 39.10 33.65
CA LYS A 188 -33.34 40.46 33.68
C LYS A 188 -34.41 41.44 34.12
N VAL A 189 -34.07 42.31 35.07
CA VAL A 189 -34.95 43.35 35.61
C VAL A 189 -34.27 44.70 35.46
N MET A 190 -34.87 45.56 34.64
CA MET A 190 -34.51 46.96 34.49
C MET A 190 -35.38 47.81 35.41
N LEU A 191 -34.75 48.60 36.29
CA LEU A 191 -35.46 49.58 37.11
C LEU A 191 -35.50 50.92 36.38
N GLN A 192 -36.69 51.40 36.06
CA GLN A 192 -36.87 52.71 35.44
C GLN A 192 -37.19 53.76 36.50
N LYS A 193 -36.42 54.85 36.53
CA LYS A 193 -36.72 56.02 37.37
C LYS A 193 -38.08 56.61 36.98
N GLY A 194 -39.02 56.62 37.93
CA GLY A 194 -40.32 57.27 37.80
C GLY A 194 -40.34 58.69 38.35
N ALA A 195 -41.54 59.21 38.61
CA ALA A 195 -41.72 60.57 39.11
C ALA A 195 -41.27 60.69 40.58
N GLY A 196 -40.73 61.88 40.94
CA GLY A 196 -40.42 62.25 42.32
C GLY A 196 -38.97 61.99 42.78
N PHE A 197 -38.03 61.74 41.86
CA PHE A 197 -36.60 61.61 42.12
C PHE A 197 -35.77 62.64 41.34
N THR A 198 -34.76 63.22 41.98
CA THR A 198 -33.61 63.81 41.26
C THR A 198 -32.66 62.71 40.75
N ASP A 199 -31.80 63.02 39.77
CA ASP A 199 -30.79 62.07 39.26
C ASP A 199 -29.82 61.61 40.36
N GLU A 200 -29.43 62.53 41.26
CA GLU A 200 -28.53 62.22 42.37
C GLU A 200 -29.19 61.34 43.44
N GLU A 201 -30.46 61.59 43.77
CA GLU A 201 -31.23 60.75 44.70
C GLU A 201 -31.45 59.35 44.15
N TRP A 202 -31.72 59.21 42.84
CA TRP A 202 -31.91 57.91 42.20
C TRP A 202 -30.62 57.08 42.19
N ALA A 203 -29.50 57.70 41.82
CA ALA A 203 -28.20 57.01 41.73
C ALA A 203 -27.69 56.49 43.09
N LYS A 204 -28.04 57.15 44.21
CA LYS A 204 -27.60 56.77 45.56
C LYS A 204 -28.60 55.88 46.32
N LEU A 205 -29.74 55.56 45.73
CA LEU A 205 -30.81 54.82 46.41
C LEU A 205 -30.43 53.32 46.56
N PRO A 206 -30.33 52.78 47.79
CA PRO A 206 -30.02 51.36 47.99
C PRO A 206 -31.19 50.49 47.56
N ARG A 207 -30.89 49.52 46.68
CA ARG A 207 -31.86 48.68 45.99
C ARG A 207 -31.37 47.24 45.94
N ILE A 208 -32.23 46.30 46.31
CA ILE A 208 -32.01 44.86 46.14
C ILE A 208 -33.19 44.33 45.31
N VAL A 209 -32.90 43.50 44.31
CA VAL A 209 -33.93 42.87 43.46
C VAL A 209 -33.81 41.35 43.61
N THR A 210 -34.96 40.67 43.71
CA THR A 210 -35.02 39.21 43.84
C THR A 210 -35.95 38.58 42.81
N VAL A 211 -35.65 37.34 42.42
CA VAL A 211 -36.62 36.46 41.75
C VAL A 211 -37.27 35.58 42.81
N ASP A 212 -38.57 35.74 43.02
CA ASP A 212 -39.31 35.16 44.14
C ASP A 212 -40.00 33.83 43.78
N ASN A 213 -40.34 33.03 44.81
CA ASN A 213 -41.04 31.75 44.68
C ASN A 213 -40.33 30.74 43.74
N THR A 214 -39.00 30.73 43.81
CA THR A 214 -38.15 29.88 42.95
C THR A 214 -37.77 28.56 43.63
N LEU A 215 -37.69 27.51 42.82
CA LEU A 215 -36.82 26.36 42.99
C LEU A 215 -35.39 26.81 42.65
N ARG A 216 -34.40 26.30 43.39
CA ARG A 216 -32.98 26.59 43.13
C ARG A 216 -32.18 25.37 42.69
N SER A 217 -32.70 24.16 42.90
CA SER A 217 -32.01 22.91 42.59
C SER A 217 -32.56 22.31 41.28
N ALA A 218 -31.71 21.61 40.54
CA ALA A 218 -32.05 20.86 39.35
C ALA A 218 -31.24 19.57 39.25
N THR A 219 -31.81 18.55 38.61
CA THR A 219 -31.04 17.42 38.06
C THR A 219 -30.76 17.68 36.59
N VAL A 220 -29.53 17.48 36.15
CA VAL A 220 -29.08 17.67 34.77
C VAL A 220 -28.62 16.36 34.17
N ASN A 221 -29.11 16.08 32.97
CA ASN A 221 -28.64 14.97 32.16
C ASN A 221 -27.49 15.45 31.27
N LEU A 222 -26.27 14.98 31.49
CA LEU A 222 -25.07 15.42 30.76
C LEU A 222 -24.93 14.80 29.36
N SER A 223 -25.69 13.76 29.01
CA SER A 223 -25.72 13.25 27.63
C SER A 223 -26.57 14.13 26.71
N THR A 224 -27.52 14.89 27.27
CA THR A 224 -28.47 15.75 26.53
C THR A 224 -28.41 17.25 26.89
N GLY A 225 -27.78 17.59 28.02
CA GLY A 225 -27.77 18.93 28.61
C GLY A 225 -29.10 19.36 29.24
N VAL A 226 -30.09 18.47 29.38
CA VAL A 226 -31.43 18.84 29.87
C VAL A 226 -31.44 19.02 31.39
N ALA A 227 -31.83 20.20 31.88
CA ALA A 227 -31.99 20.52 33.30
C ALA A 227 -33.45 20.44 33.74
N THR A 228 -33.74 19.71 34.82
CA THR A 228 -35.07 19.54 35.41
C THR A 228 -35.10 20.03 36.84
N ALA A 229 -35.98 20.99 37.17
CA ALA A 229 -36.06 21.57 38.49
C ALA A 229 -36.50 20.58 39.58
N THR A 230 -35.93 20.70 40.77
CA THR A 230 -36.21 19.85 41.95
C THR A 230 -36.31 20.68 43.24
N GLY A 231 -36.94 20.11 44.28
CA GLY A 231 -37.10 20.75 45.60
C GLY A 231 -38.44 21.44 45.81
N THR A 232 -38.47 22.46 46.69
CA THR A 232 -39.69 23.17 47.12
C THR A 232 -39.66 24.66 46.75
N ALA A 233 -40.75 25.17 46.20
CA ALA A 233 -40.89 26.56 45.79
C ALA A 233 -41.37 27.43 46.96
N ASP A 234 -40.44 28.15 47.59
CA ASP A 234 -40.67 29.25 48.57
C ASP A 234 -39.33 30.02 48.81
N ARG A 235 -38.38 29.92 47.86
CA ARG A 235 -37.07 30.56 47.96
C ARG A 235 -37.04 31.80 47.08
N HIS A 236 -36.12 32.70 47.36
CA HIS A 236 -35.78 33.81 46.47
C HIS A 236 -34.33 33.67 46.01
N VAL A 237 -34.05 34.24 44.85
CA VAL A 237 -32.69 34.45 44.32
C VAL A 237 -32.43 35.95 44.32
N VAL A 238 -31.47 36.42 45.10
CA VAL A 238 -30.99 37.81 45.00
C VAL A 238 -30.23 37.98 43.69
N MET A 239 -30.62 38.98 42.90
CA MET A 239 -30.13 39.21 41.55
C MET A 239 -28.79 39.97 41.55
N ASN A 240 -27.91 39.64 40.61
CA ASN A 240 -26.65 40.34 40.36
C ASN A 240 -26.91 41.72 39.70
N PRO A 241 -26.39 42.84 40.23
CA PRO A 241 -26.47 44.14 39.55
C PRO A 241 -25.45 44.25 38.41
N ASP A 242 -25.88 44.08 37.15
CA ASP A 242 -24.99 44.18 35.97
C ASP A 242 -24.83 45.62 35.43
N ALA A 243 -25.70 46.53 35.84
CA ALA A 243 -25.51 47.98 35.66
C ALA A 243 -26.22 48.75 36.78
N ALA A 244 -26.06 50.08 36.82
CA ALA A 244 -26.63 50.92 37.89
C ALA A 244 -28.14 50.73 38.13
N ASP A 245 -28.90 50.39 37.08
CA ASP A 245 -30.35 50.19 37.09
C ASP A 245 -30.77 48.83 36.49
N SER A 246 -29.82 47.92 36.27
CA SER A 246 -30.04 46.62 35.64
C SER A 246 -29.62 45.50 36.58
N TYR A 247 -30.46 44.48 36.69
CA TYR A 247 -30.26 43.33 37.55
C TYR A 247 -30.50 42.05 36.75
N ARG A 248 -29.68 41.03 36.97
CA ARG A 248 -29.79 39.71 36.31
C ARG A 248 -29.73 38.55 37.29
N ALA A 249 -30.39 37.46 36.96
CA ALA A 249 -30.29 36.21 37.70
C ALA A 249 -30.46 35.00 36.78
N VAL A 250 -29.79 33.91 37.14
CA VAL A 250 -30.03 32.57 36.59
C VAL A 250 -30.98 31.83 37.51
N VAL A 251 -32.06 31.28 36.95
CA VAL A 251 -33.00 30.42 37.68
C VAL A 251 -33.18 29.10 36.96
N VAL A 252 -33.48 28.04 37.72
CA VAL A 252 -33.80 26.75 37.11
C VAL A 252 -35.10 26.86 36.30
N PRO A 253 -35.23 26.17 35.16
CA PRO A 253 -36.46 26.18 34.37
C PRO A 253 -37.65 25.67 35.18
N GLN A 254 -38.68 26.51 35.36
CA GLN A 254 -39.75 26.27 36.34
C GLN A 254 -41.01 27.11 36.11
N LYS A 255 -42.06 26.80 36.88
CA LYS A 255 -43.33 27.54 36.90
C LYS A 255 -43.60 28.16 38.28
N VAL A 256 -43.90 29.46 38.29
CA VAL A 256 -44.43 30.19 39.45
C VAL A 256 -45.95 30.30 39.29
N ALA A 257 -46.69 29.86 40.31
CA ALA A 257 -48.15 29.85 40.29
C ALA A 257 -48.75 31.27 40.23
N ALA A 258 -49.92 31.40 39.62
CA ALA A 258 -50.69 32.64 39.57
C ALA A 258 -50.94 33.22 40.98
N GLY A 259 -50.81 34.55 41.12
CA GLY A 259 -51.02 35.24 42.39
C GLY A 259 -49.86 35.13 43.40
N LYS A 260 -48.73 34.51 43.04
CA LYS A 260 -47.48 34.52 43.82
C LYS A 260 -46.53 35.61 43.31
N SER A 261 -45.73 36.19 44.21
CA SER A 261 -44.69 37.17 43.85
C SER A 261 -43.73 36.55 42.81
N THR A 262 -43.44 37.30 41.75
CA THR A 262 -42.51 36.90 40.69
C THR A 262 -41.19 37.64 40.86
N ILE A 263 -41.23 38.94 41.15
CA ILE A 263 -40.04 39.77 41.38
C ILE A 263 -40.22 40.53 42.70
N GLY A 264 -39.25 40.44 43.59
CA GLY A 264 -39.17 41.25 44.80
C GLY A 264 -38.23 42.45 44.61
N ILE A 265 -38.53 43.57 45.24
CA ILE A 265 -37.68 44.76 45.26
C ILE A 265 -37.64 45.32 46.68
N THR A 266 -36.46 45.38 47.28
CA THR A 266 -36.21 46.09 48.54
C THR A 266 -35.62 47.45 48.24
N ILE A 267 -36.31 48.52 48.63
CA ILE A 267 -35.85 49.91 48.46
C ILE A 267 -35.76 50.53 49.85
N ASP A 268 -34.57 50.99 50.22
CA ASP A 268 -34.32 51.60 51.55
C ASP A 268 -34.84 50.72 52.72
N GLY A 269 -34.64 49.40 52.61
CA GLY A 269 -35.06 48.42 53.60
C GLY A 269 -36.56 48.04 53.60
N VAL A 270 -37.38 48.63 52.72
CA VAL A 270 -38.81 48.29 52.57
C VAL A 270 -39.03 47.37 51.38
N ASN A 271 -39.76 46.26 51.59
CA ASN A 271 -40.01 45.25 50.56
C ASN A 271 -41.28 45.55 49.75
N TYR A 272 -41.13 45.46 48.43
CA TYR A 272 -42.18 45.54 47.44
C TYR A 272 -42.16 44.29 46.56
N THR A 273 -43.29 43.91 46.00
CA THR A 273 -43.40 42.70 45.18
C THR A 273 -44.20 42.99 43.92
N TYR A 274 -43.71 42.50 42.78
CA TYR A 274 -44.46 42.39 41.54
C TYR A 274 -45.03 40.98 41.42
N THR A 275 -46.35 40.89 41.30
CA THR A 275 -47.10 39.63 41.14
C THR A 275 -47.74 39.61 39.75
N ARG A 276 -47.62 38.48 39.05
CA ARG A 276 -48.21 38.26 37.73
C ARG A 276 -49.52 37.49 37.86
N ASP A 277 -50.62 38.09 37.38
CA ASP A 277 -51.98 37.51 37.50
C ASP A 277 -52.11 36.13 36.84
N GLY A 278 -51.36 35.88 35.75
CA GLY A 278 -51.34 34.59 35.04
C GLY A 278 -50.30 33.58 35.53
N GLY A 279 -49.49 33.91 36.54
CA GLY A 279 -48.28 33.14 36.89
C GLY A 279 -47.13 33.35 35.90
N MET A 280 -45.97 32.73 36.14
CA MET A 280 -44.76 32.89 35.32
C MET A 280 -44.12 31.54 34.97
N GLU A 281 -43.66 31.36 33.74
CA GLU A 281 -42.88 30.20 33.31
C GLU A 281 -41.49 30.66 32.87
N TYR A 282 -40.47 30.25 33.61
CA TYR A 282 -39.08 30.47 33.27
C TYR A 282 -38.60 29.30 32.42
N THR A 283 -38.35 29.56 31.13
CA THR A 283 -37.98 28.53 30.14
C THR A 283 -36.46 28.44 29.98
N ALA A 284 -35.93 27.22 29.84
CA ALA A 284 -34.52 27.01 29.51
C ALA A 284 -34.10 27.77 28.24
N VAL A 285 -32.82 28.14 28.09
CA VAL A 285 -32.22 28.87 26.95
C VAL A 285 -32.86 30.23 26.63
N LYS A 286 -33.74 30.76 27.50
CA LYS A 286 -34.45 32.03 27.29
C LYS A 286 -34.10 33.05 28.36
N LEU A 287 -34.01 34.31 27.93
CA LEU A 287 -33.87 35.48 28.80
C LEU A 287 -35.24 36.16 28.95
N HIS A 288 -35.70 36.30 30.19
CA HIS A 288 -37.00 36.88 30.54
C HIS A 288 -36.76 38.29 31.10
N ASN A 289 -37.13 39.30 30.32
CA ASN A 289 -36.86 40.70 30.61
C ASN A 289 -38.09 41.36 31.21
N PHE A 290 -37.88 42.14 32.27
CA PHE A 290 -38.89 42.97 32.93
C PHE A 290 -38.38 44.39 33.08
N THR A 291 -39.20 45.38 32.76
CA THR A 291 -38.94 46.78 33.08
C THR A 291 -39.93 47.25 34.13
N LEU A 292 -39.44 47.57 35.33
CA LEU A 292 -40.24 47.99 36.47
C LEU A 292 -39.96 49.47 36.76
N ARG A 293 -40.98 50.32 36.60
CA ARG A 293 -40.90 51.73 36.96
C ARG A 293 -41.14 51.92 38.46
N ILE A 294 -40.28 52.71 39.09
CA ILE A 294 -40.35 53.05 40.51
C ILE A 294 -40.77 54.51 40.66
N ASP A 295 -41.96 54.77 41.21
CA ASP A 295 -42.48 56.12 41.48
C ASP A 295 -42.50 56.42 43.00
N LYS A 296 -42.10 57.62 43.42
CA LYS A 296 -42.12 58.05 44.83
C LYS A 296 -43.52 58.55 45.22
N LYS A 297 -44.13 58.02 46.29
CA LYS A 297 -45.45 58.49 46.77
C LYS A 297 -45.28 59.60 47.81
N GLU A 298 -45.63 60.84 47.42
CA GLU A 298 -45.39 62.07 48.20
C GLU A 298 -45.95 62.08 49.64
N GLN A 299 -47.01 61.31 49.94
CA GLN A 299 -47.69 61.36 51.25
C GLN A 299 -47.27 60.28 52.28
N SER A 300 -46.48 59.26 51.89
CA SER A 300 -46.24 58.09 52.76
C SER A 300 -44.77 57.68 52.91
N GLY A 301 -43.88 58.22 52.08
CA GLY A 301 -42.50 57.72 51.97
C GLY A 301 -42.39 56.36 51.28
N ALA A 302 -43.50 55.73 50.88
CA ALA A 302 -43.52 54.46 50.15
C ALA A 302 -43.35 54.65 48.63
N TYR A 303 -42.97 53.58 47.95
CA TYR A 303 -42.78 53.54 46.50
C TYR A 303 -43.95 52.81 45.80
N ALA A 304 -44.16 53.11 44.52
CA ALA A 304 -45.02 52.32 43.63
C ALA A 304 -44.14 51.56 42.63
N VAL A 305 -44.34 50.25 42.50
CA VAL A 305 -43.68 49.40 41.51
C VAL A 305 -44.68 49.10 40.39
N THR A 306 -44.37 49.50 39.15
CA THR A 306 -45.26 49.32 38.00
C THR A 306 -44.51 48.61 36.87
N LEU A 307 -45.06 47.51 36.34
CA LEU A 307 -44.53 46.91 35.11
C LEU A 307 -44.82 47.82 33.91
N VAL A 308 -43.78 48.16 33.16
CA VAL A 308 -43.89 49.02 31.97
C VAL A 308 -43.31 48.37 30.71
N GLY A 309 -42.63 47.23 30.84
CA GLY A 309 -42.15 46.43 29.71
C GLY A 309 -41.88 44.99 30.12
N GLU A 310 -42.14 44.06 29.21
CA GLU A 310 -41.82 42.64 29.36
C GLU A 310 -41.50 42.03 27.99
N SER A 311 -40.48 41.18 27.91
CA SER A 311 -40.16 40.41 26.71
C SER A 311 -39.42 39.12 27.04
N ILE A 312 -39.45 38.17 26.09
CA ILE A 312 -38.65 36.94 26.16
C ILE A 312 -37.80 36.86 24.89
N SER A 313 -36.50 36.73 25.05
CA SER A 313 -35.54 36.58 23.94
C SER A 313 -34.76 35.27 24.07
N PRO A 314 -34.13 34.78 23.00
CA PRO A 314 -33.03 33.81 23.13
C PRO A 314 -31.99 34.35 24.13
N TRP A 315 -31.45 33.48 24.99
CA TRP A 315 -30.44 33.92 25.96
C TRP A 315 -29.15 34.35 25.25
N GLU A 316 -28.75 33.69 24.16
CA GLU A 316 -27.60 34.10 23.34
C GLU A 316 -27.64 35.58 22.88
N ALA A 317 -28.82 36.22 22.82
CA ALA A 317 -28.96 37.63 22.47
C ALA A 317 -28.66 38.59 23.65
N ASP A 318 -28.34 38.08 24.84
CA ASP A 318 -27.88 38.87 25.97
C ASP A 318 -26.51 39.47 25.65
N SER A 319 -26.35 40.78 25.80
CA SER A 319 -25.08 41.46 25.55
C SER A 319 -24.12 41.42 26.75
N SER A 320 -24.60 40.96 27.91
CA SER A 320 -23.85 40.86 29.16
C SER A 320 -23.39 39.41 29.39
N SER A 321 -22.08 39.17 29.57
CA SER A 321 -21.53 37.84 29.87
C SER A 321 -21.14 37.68 31.34
N HIS A 322 -20.42 36.59 31.66
CA HIS A 322 -19.62 36.44 32.89
C HIS A 322 -18.73 37.67 33.06
N ASP A 323 -18.85 38.38 34.20
CA ASP A 323 -18.36 39.72 34.58
C ASP A 323 -17.01 40.21 33.96
N PHE A 324 -16.99 40.52 32.65
CA PHE A 324 -15.76 40.90 31.95
C PHE A 324 -15.86 42.27 31.26
N VAL A 325 -15.27 43.31 31.87
CA VAL A 325 -15.24 44.69 31.32
C VAL A 325 -13.99 44.95 30.47
N GLU A 326 -12.87 44.25 30.71
CA GLU A 326 -11.55 44.55 30.11
C GLU A 326 -11.44 44.26 28.60
N ASN A 327 -12.31 43.42 28.02
CA ASN A 327 -12.35 43.06 26.59
C ASN A 327 -13.64 43.52 25.90
N SER A 328 -14.35 44.49 26.48
CA SER A 328 -15.51 45.11 25.81
C SER A 328 -15.05 46.02 24.65
N TYR A 329 -15.86 46.11 23.59
CA TYR A 329 -15.62 47.10 22.55
C TYR A 329 -15.96 48.51 23.06
N VAL A 330 -15.06 49.46 22.83
CA VAL A 330 -15.41 50.88 22.90
C VAL A 330 -16.26 51.20 21.66
N VAL A 331 -17.47 51.73 21.84
CA VAL A 331 -18.40 51.98 20.74
C VAL A 331 -18.30 53.43 20.28
N VAL A 332 -18.07 53.65 18.98
CA VAL A 332 -18.08 54.97 18.34
C VAL A 332 -19.04 54.98 17.14
N ASN A 333 -19.79 56.06 16.98
CA ASN A 333 -20.63 56.29 15.81
C ASN A 333 -19.99 57.35 14.91
N CYS A 334 -19.79 57.03 13.63
CA CYS A 334 -19.29 57.92 12.60
C CYS A 334 -20.43 58.28 11.62
N PRO A 335 -21.20 59.35 11.89
CA PRO A 335 -22.37 59.69 11.09
C PRO A 335 -22.03 60.30 9.72
N GLU A 336 -20.85 60.93 9.60
CA GLU A 336 -20.37 61.56 8.37
C GLU A 336 -19.21 60.75 7.77
N PRO A 337 -19.23 60.43 6.47
CA PRO A 337 -18.15 59.68 5.82
C PRO A 337 -16.83 60.45 5.81
N GLY A 338 -15.70 59.77 6.07
CA GLY A 338 -14.36 60.39 6.11
C GLY A 338 -14.06 61.17 7.40
N LYS A 339 -14.88 61.00 8.44
CA LYS A 339 -14.83 61.76 9.70
C LYS A 339 -14.67 60.87 10.94
N LEU A 340 -14.06 59.70 10.78
CA LEU A 340 -13.85 58.79 11.91
C LEU A 340 -12.93 59.41 12.98
N ARG A 341 -11.88 60.13 12.57
CA ARG A 341 -10.97 60.79 13.52
C ARG A 341 -11.71 61.79 14.41
N GLU A 342 -12.53 62.65 13.82
CA GLU A 342 -13.33 63.63 14.55
C GLU A 342 -14.34 62.93 15.47
N SER A 343 -14.93 61.83 15.03
CA SER A 343 -15.88 61.02 15.81
C SER A 343 -15.21 60.36 17.03
N LEU A 344 -13.99 59.82 16.86
CA LEU A 344 -13.18 59.24 17.94
C LEU A 344 -12.78 60.31 18.97
N ALA A 345 -12.33 61.48 18.51
CA ALA A 345 -11.97 62.60 19.38
C ALA A 345 -13.18 63.13 20.18
N ALA A 346 -14.36 63.22 19.55
CA ALA A 346 -15.60 63.64 20.21
C ALA A 346 -16.08 62.63 21.28
N ALA A 347 -15.80 61.34 21.08
CA ALA A 347 -16.07 60.27 22.05
C ALA A 347 -15.00 60.16 23.15
N GLY A 348 -13.95 60.99 23.13
CA GLY A 348 -12.85 60.95 24.09
C GLY A 348 -11.92 59.74 23.95
N ILE A 349 -11.88 59.12 22.76
CA ILE A 349 -11.10 57.91 22.49
C ILE A 349 -9.72 58.31 21.94
N ASP A 350 -8.66 57.84 22.60
CA ASP A 350 -7.28 58.04 22.14
C ASP A 350 -6.87 56.96 21.14
N ILE A 351 -6.65 57.38 19.90
CA ILE A 351 -6.30 56.50 18.77
C ILE A 351 -4.96 55.78 18.96
N ALA A 352 -4.06 56.31 19.79
CA ALA A 352 -2.76 55.70 20.04
C ALA A 352 -2.85 54.50 21.02
N THR A 353 -3.88 54.47 21.87
CA THR A 353 -3.98 53.50 22.99
C THR A 353 -5.20 52.58 22.90
N VAL A 354 -6.22 52.91 22.10
CA VAL A 354 -7.40 52.08 21.92
C VAL A 354 -7.04 50.72 21.30
N LYS A 355 -7.51 49.64 21.95
CA LYS A 355 -7.26 48.25 21.54
C LYS A 355 -8.46 47.58 20.88
N ASN A 356 -9.66 47.86 21.38
CA ASN A 356 -10.90 47.18 21.00
C ASN A 356 -11.95 48.23 20.59
N LEU A 357 -12.30 48.29 19.31
CA LEU A 357 -13.20 49.32 18.77
C LEU A 357 -14.40 48.70 18.03
N LYS A 358 -15.62 49.13 18.38
CA LYS A 358 -16.82 48.91 17.56
C LYS A 358 -17.20 50.22 16.89
N ILE A 359 -17.38 50.17 15.58
CA ILE A 359 -17.76 51.34 14.79
C ILE A 359 -19.16 51.12 14.22
N THR A 360 -19.96 52.16 14.28
CA THR A 360 -21.27 52.25 13.62
C THR A 360 -21.27 53.47 12.69
N GLY A 361 -22.14 53.47 11.67
CA GLY A 361 -22.28 54.62 10.77
C GLY A 361 -21.65 54.37 9.39
N THR A 362 -21.09 55.42 8.77
CA THR A 362 -20.63 55.38 7.37
C THR A 362 -19.14 55.73 7.29
N LEU A 363 -18.35 54.90 6.62
CA LEU A 363 -16.90 55.05 6.48
C LEU A 363 -16.45 55.13 5.01
N THR A 364 -15.33 55.80 4.75
CA THR A 364 -14.61 55.84 3.47
C THR A 364 -13.26 55.15 3.56
N ASP A 365 -12.55 54.98 2.43
CA ASP A 365 -11.19 54.42 2.42
C ASP A 365 -10.20 55.22 3.30
N ASP A 366 -10.37 56.54 3.41
CA ASP A 366 -9.58 57.39 4.33
C ASP A 366 -9.74 56.98 5.80
N ASP A 367 -10.96 56.58 6.20
CA ASP A 367 -11.23 56.09 7.56
C ASP A 367 -10.57 54.72 7.81
N PHE A 368 -10.53 53.84 6.80
CA PHE A 368 -9.81 52.56 6.86
C PHE A 368 -8.29 52.78 6.88
N ALA A 369 -7.77 53.77 6.14
CA ALA A 369 -6.37 54.16 6.18
C ALA A 369 -5.95 54.65 7.57
N LEU A 370 -6.79 55.45 8.24
CA LEU A 370 -6.59 55.85 9.64
C LEU A 370 -6.40 54.63 10.55
N MET A 371 -7.28 53.62 10.44
CA MET A 371 -7.18 52.40 11.25
C MET A 371 -5.89 51.64 10.96
N ARG A 372 -5.58 51.43 9.67
CA ARG A 372 -4.45 50.63 9.22
C ARG A 372 -3.11 51.26 9.57
N GLU A 373 -2.99 52.58 9.45
CA GLU A 373 -1.69 53.27 9.46
C GLU A 373 -1.39 53.99 10.78
N GLU A 374 -2.41 54.46 11.50
CA GLU A 374 -2.23 55.32 12.69
C GLU A 374 -2.69 54.69 14.00
N MET A 375 -3.64 53.74 13.97
CA MET A 375 -4.16 53.09 15.18
C MET A 375 -3.30 51.88 15.61
N LEU A 376 -2.04 52.14 15.98
CA LEU A 376 -1.01 51.11 16.21
C LEU A 376 -1.27 50.15 17.39
N SER A 377 -2.21 50.48 18.28
CA SER A 377 -2.62 49.59 19.40
C SER A 377 -3.89 48.78 19.09
N LEU A 378 -4.53 48.99 17.94
CA LEU A 378 -5.81 48.38 17.59
C LEU A 378 -5.63 46.89 17.30
N THR A 379 -6.17 46.05 18.18
CA THR A 379 -6.08 44.59 18.11
C THR A 379 -7.40 43.92 17.74
N ALA A 380 -8.54 44.53 18.05
CA ALA A 380 -9.86 44.00 17.71
C ALA A 380 -10.77 45.09 17.15
N ILE A 381 -11.43 44.80 16.02
CA ILE A 381 -12.39 45.72 15.40
C ILE A 381 -13.72 45.04 15.07
N ASN A 382 -14.82 45.72 15.39
CA ASN A 382 -16.15 45.33 14.96
C ASN A 382 -16.73 46.37 14.00
N LEU A 383 -16.93 45.96 12.75
CA LEU A 383 -17.46 46.76 11.65
C LEU A 383 -18.87 46.32 11.21
N LYS A 384 -19.52 45.41 11.94
CA LYS A 384 -20.80 44.78 11.54
C LYS A 384 -21.84 45.79 11.03
N ASP A 385 -21.97 46.90 11.74
CA ASP A 385 -22.97 47.95 11.52
C ASP A 385 -22.47 49.10 10.60
N VAL A 386 -21.30 48.94 9.97
CA VAL A 386 -20.70 49.94 9.08
C VAL A 386 -21.27 49.85 7.66
N LYS A 387 -21.57 51.01 7.08
CA LYS A 387 -21.76 51.17 5.64
C LYS A 387 -20.48 51.72 5.03
N ILE A 388 -19.97 51.12 3.96
CA ILE A 388 -18.78 51.61 3.28
C ILE A 388 -19.23 52.42 2.06
N VAL A 389 -18.82 53.67 1.99
CA VAL A 389 -19.05 54.53 0.83
C VAL A 389 -17.71 54.94 0.24
N ASP A 390 -17.60 54.83 -1.07
CA ASP A 390 -16.45 55.35 -1.78
C ASP A 390 -16.73 56.78 -2.25
N VAL A 391 -15.69 57.62 -2.26
CA VAL A 391 -15.78 59.01 -2.69
C VAL A 391 -15.57 59.11 -4.21
N GLU A 392 -14.88 58.15 -4.83
CA GLU A 392 -14.72 58.04 -6.29
C GLU A 392 -14.70 56.57 -6.73
N ASP A 393 -15.64 56.12 -7.58
CA ASP A 393 -15.57 54.79 -8.20
C ASP A 393 -14.48 54.80 -9.29
N TYR A 394 -13.37 54.06 -9.09
CA TYR A 394 -12.35 53.89 -10.13
C TYR A 394 -11.75 52.48 -10.14
N ARG A 395 -11.27 52.09 -11.33
CA ARG A 395 -10.64 50.79 -11.60
C ARG A 395 -9.22 51.02 -12.03
N THR A 396 -8.26 50.41 -11.34
CA THR A 396 -6.85 50.47 -11.75
C THR A 396 -6.41 49.11 -12.27
N PRO A 397 -5.88 49.01 -13.50
CA PRO A 397 -5.23 47.80 -13.95
C PRO A 397 -3.99 47.56 -13.10
N ASN A 398 -3.83 46.33 -12.65
CA ASN A 398 -2.68 45.84 -11.92
C ASN A 398 -2.20 44.54 -12.57
N THR A 399 -0.97 44.16 -12.29
CA THR A 399 -0.40 42.90 -12.76
C THR A 399 0.05 42.10 -11.55
N ASP A 400 -0.28 40.82 -11.52
CA ASP A 400 0.27 39.91 -10.52
C ASP A 400 1.75 39.58 -10.81
N GLU A 401 2.35 38.75 -9.96
CA GLU A 401 3.74 38.29 -10.09
C GLU A 401 3.98 37.43 -11.35
N GLU A 402 2.92 36.91 -11.95
CA GLU A 402 2.92 36.07 -13.15
C GLU A 402 2.62 36.87 -14.43
N GLY A 403 2.36 38.18 -14.29
CA GLY A 403 2.07 39.11 -15.37
C GLY A 403 0.60 39.12 -15.83
N ALA A 404 -0.32 38.44 -15.14
CA ALA A 404 -1.74 38.49 -15.45
C ALA A 404 -2.32 39.85 -15.03
N VAL A 405 -3.03 40.50 -15.96
CA VAL A 405 -3.66 41.80 -15.72
C VAL A 405 -5.00 41.59 -15.02
N TYR A 406 -5.20 42.27 -13.89
CA TYR A 406 -6.46 42.31 -13.16
C TYR A 406 -6.83 43.72 -12.73
N GLU A 407 -8.09 43.96 -12.38
CA GLU A 407 -8.56 45.27 -11.92
C GLU A 407 -8.64 45.30 -10.39
N ARG A 408 -7.98 46.29 -9.76
CA ARG A 408 -8.38 46.68 -8.39
C ARG A 408 -9.66 47.49 -8.51
N ILE A 409 -10.69 47.03 -7.81
CA ILE A 409 -12.03 47.62 -7.83
C ILE A 409 -12.27 48.26 -6.47
N TYR A 410 -12.49 49.57 -6.47
CA TYR A 410 -12.98 50.34 -5.34
C TYR A 410 -14.42 50.75 -5.62
N GLY A 411 -15.22 50.88 -4.57
CA GLY A 411 -16.62 51.25 -4.68
C GLY A 411 -17.40 50.97 -3.40
N ASN A 412 -18.68 51.35 -3.42
CA ASN A 412 -19.57 51.20 -2.27
C ASN A 412 -19.68 49.73 -1.82
N ASP A 413 -19.65 49.52 -0.50
CA ASP A 413 -19.79 48.21 0.15
C ASP A 413 -18.77 47.14 -0.34
N ILE A 414 -17.57 47.58 -0.75
CA ILE A 414 -16.37 46.75 -0.94
C ILE A 414 -15.43 46.98 0.24
N LEU A 415 -14.93 45.92 0.89
CA LEU A 415 -14.01 46.06 2.01
C LEU A 415 -12.62 46.58 1.55
N PRO A 416 -12.17 47.76 2.00
CA PRO A 416 -10.82 48.26 1.68
C PRO A 416 -9.73 47.58 2.52
N PRO A 417 -8.44 47.82 2.21
CA PRO A 417 -7.32 47.26 2.97
C PRO A 417 -7.27 47.63 4.45
N LEU A 418 -7.40 46.61 5.30
CA LEU A 418 -7.19 46.67 6.74
C LEU A 418 -5.77 46.22 7.14
N SER A 419 -5.07 45.49 6.28
CA SER A 419 -3.70 45.00 6.50
C SER A 419 -2.67 46.13 6.47
N GLY A 420 -1.97 46.40 7.59
CA GLY A 420 -0.89 47.39 7.67
C GLY A 420 -0.20 47.42 9.03
N ASN A 421 -0.03 48.61 9.62
CA ASN A 421 0.74 48.75 10.87
C ASN A 421 -0.05 48.37 12.13
N ALA A 422 -1.39 48.36 12.06
CA ALA A 422 -2.23 47.94 13.17
C ALA A 422 -2.10 46.42 13.43
N PRO A 423 -1.85 45.97 14.67
CA PRO A 423 -1.70 44.56 15.02
C PRO A 423 -3.06 43.86 15.18
N LEU A 424 -3.91 43.92 14.15
CA LEU A 424 -5.24 43.32 14.17
C LEU A 424 -5.17 41.80 14.34
N ARG A 425 -5.90 41.31 15.34
CA ARG A 425 -6.05 39.88 15.71
C ARG A 425 -7.49 39.38 15.58
N ARG A 426 -8.47 40.29 15.68
CA ARG A 426 -9.90 40.01 15.56
C ARG A 426 -10.61 41.04 14.70
N ILE A 427 -11.43 40.57 13.77
CA ILE A 427 -12.20 41.40 12.84
C ILE A 427 -13.62 40.82 12.72
N ILE A 428 -14.63 41.64 13.00
CA ILE A 428 -16.02 41.35 12.59
C ILE A 428 -16.30 42.22 11.36
N LEU A 429 -16.57 41.56 10.23
CA LEU A 429 -16.80 42.22 8.95
C LEU A 429 -18.18 42.91 8.89
N PRO A 430 -18.36 43.98 8.08
CA PRO A 430 -19.66 44.60 7.90
C PRO A 430 -20.67 43.66 7.23
N ASP A 431 -21.92 43.63 7.69
CA ASP A 431 -22.94 42.73 7.14
C ASP A 431 -23.34 43.08 5.68
N ARG A 432 -23.05 44.31 5.23
CA ARG A 432 -23.52 44.84 3.94
C ARG A 432 -22.54 44.69 2.78
N ILE A 433 -21.30 44.27 3.03
CA ILE A 433 -20.32 44.17 1.95
C ILE A 433 -20.68 43.07 0.97
N TRP A 434 -20.54 43.33 -0.33
CA TRP A 434 -20.73 42.31 -1.36
C TRP A 434 -19.40 41.71 -1.82
N ARG A 435 -18.27 42.34 -1.47
CA ARG A 435 -16.92 41.93 -1.89
C ARG A 435 -15.87 42.18 -0.82
N LEU A 436 -14.98 41.20 -0.66
CA LEU A 436 -13.67 41.43 -0.04
C LEU A 436 -12.75 42.07 -1.10
N GLY A 437 -12.32 43.31 -0.87
CA GLY A 437 -11.47 44.04 -1.80
C GLY A 437 -10.09 43.41 -1.97
N SER A 438 -9.37 43.82 -3.02
CA SER A 438 -8.06 43.26 -3.29
C SER A 438 -7.08 43.55 -2.15
N GLY A 439 -6.44 42.49 -1.64
CA GLY A 439 -5.47 42.54 -0.55
C GLY A 439 -6.06 43.00 0.79
N CYS A 440 -7.37 42.89 1.00
CA CYS A 440 -7.98 43.59 2.13
C CYS A 440 -7.54 43.08 3.52
N LEU A 441 -7.19 41.79 3.62
CA LEU A 441 -6.81 41.09 4.85
C LEU A 441 -5.46 40.36 4.71
N THR A 442 -4.62 40.74 3.74
CA THR A 442 -3.36 40.05 3.45
C THR A 442 -2.40 40.05 4.65
N ASP A 443 -1.72 38.94 4.89
CA ASP A 443 -0.67 38.74 5.92
C ASP A 443 -1.09 39.03 7.37
N LEU A 444 -2.40 39.19 7.63
CA LEU A 444 -2.90 39.42 8.98
C LEU A 444 -2.63 38.22 9.89
N SER A 445 -2.31 38.51 11.15
CA SER A 445 -2.03 37.51 12.19
C SER A 445 -3.26 37.36 13.11
N LEU A 446 -4.36 36.91 12.52
CA LEU A 446 -5.63 36.69 13.21
C LEU A 446 -5.51 35.50 14.17
N ASN A 447 -6.19 35.57 15.31
CA ASN A 447 -6.26 34.48 16.29
C ASN A 447 -7.71 34.13 16.68
N SER A 448 -8.66 34.60 15.89
CA SER A 448 -10.10 34.43 16.10
C SER A 448 -10.79 34.06 14.79
N THR A 449 -12.02 33.58 14.89
CA THR A 449 -12.84 33.19 13.76
C THR A 449 -13.25 34.42 12.93
N LEU A 450 -12.89 34.39 11.65
CA LEU A 450 -13.34 35.33 10.63
C LEU A 450 -14.48 34.69 9.85
N ILE A 451 -15.70 35.15 10.11
CA ILE A 451 -16.88 34.80 9.32
C ILE A 451 -17.00 35.78 8.17
N ILE A 452 -16.88 35.29 6.93
CA ILE A 452 -17.17 36.09 5.75
C ILE A 452 -18.70 36.15 5.58
N PRO A 453 -19.33 37.34 5.54
CA PRO A 453 -20.79 37.46 5.49
C PRO A 453 -21.41 36.81 4.24
N GLU A 454 -22.64 36.27 4.37
CA GLU A 454 -23.42 35.70 3.25
C GLU A 454 -23.87 36.73 2.20
N SER A 455 -23.64 38.03 2.44
CA SER A 455 -23.75 39.08 1.43
C SER A 455 -22.59 39.11 0.45
N VAL A 456 -21.43 38.52 0.81
CA VAL A 456 -20.24 38.49 -0.04
C VAL A 456 -20.42 37.50 -1.17
N THR A 457 -20.37 37.99 -2.42
CA THR A 457 -20.42 37.17 -3.63
C THR A 457 -19.05 37.04 -4.29
N GLU A 458 -18.07 37.87 -3.91
CA GLU A 458 -16.75 37.90 -4.52
C GLU A 458 -15.59 38.05 -3.51
N ILE A 459 -14.57 37.21 -3.66
CA ILE A 459 -13.28 37.34 -2.99
C ILE A 459 -12.29 37.95 -3.98
N GLY A 460 -11.79 39.15 -3.67
CA GLY A 460 -10.83 39.87 -4.51
C GLY A 460 -9.43 39.25 -4.51
N CYS A 461 -8.58 39.77 -5.41
CA CYS A 461 -7.18 39.36 -5.53
C CYS A 461 -6.47 39.43 -4.18
N ARG A 462 -5.78 38.36 -3.76
CA ARG A 462 -5.00 38.33 -2.51
C ARG A 462 -5.78 38.72 -1.25
N ALA A 463 -7.12 38.76 -1.30
CA ALA A 463 -7.95 39.32 -0.24
C ALA A 463 -7.66 38.69 1.12
N CYS A 464 -7.40 37.38 1.15
CA CYS A 464 -7.06 36.59 2.33
C CYS A 464 -5.69 35.88 2.19
N ALA A 465 -4.80 36.38 1.34
CA ALA A 465 -3.49 35.78 1.14
C ALA A 465 -2.59 35.91 2.38
N GLY A 466 -1.81 34.87 2.68
CA GLY A 466 -0.78 34.90 3.74
C GLY A 466 -1.31 35.03 5.17
N ILE A 467 -2.62 34.92 5.41
CA ILE A 467 -3.17 34.92 6.77
C ILE A 467 -2.54 33.77 7.55
N LYS A 468 -1.95 34.09 8.71
CA LYS A 468 -1.16 33.15 9.49
C LYS A 468 -2.02 32.16 10.27
N GLU A 469 -1.37 31.13 10.79
CA GLU A 469 -1.93 30.16 11.71
C GLU A 469 -2.51 30.86 12.97
N GLY A 470 -3.59 30.32 13.53
CA GLY A 470 -4.21 30.80 14.77
C GLY A 470 -5.66 31.24 14.62
N ALA A 471 -6.13 31.50 13.40
CA ALA A 471 -7.54 31.82 13.11
C ALA A 471 -8.27 30.69 12.39
N THR A 472 -9.60 30.74 12.45
CA THR A 472 -10.49 29.99 11.57
C THR A 472 -11.14 30.95 10.58
N ILE A 473 -11.19 30.62 9.30
CA ILE A 473 -11.90 31.38 8.28
C ILE A 473 -13.05 30.53 7.75
N ILE A 474 -14.25 31.10 7.74
CA ILE A 474 -15.45 30.44 7.22
C ILE A 474 -15.89 31.14 5.93
N MET A 475 -15.81 30.44 4.81
CA MET A 475 -16.33 30.93 3.52
C MET A 475 -17.86 30.99 3.53
N PRO A 476 -18.48 31.98 2.85
CA PRO A 476 -19.94 32.04 2.74
C PRO A 476 -20.44 31.15 1.60
N SER A 477 -21.70 30.71 1.70
CA SER A 477 -22.33 29.88 0.66
C SER A 477 -22.72 30.66 -0.60
N SER A 478 -22.76 32.00 -0.49
CA SER A 478 -23.14 32.96 -1.53
C SER A 478 -22.09 33.22 -2.62
N LEU A 479 -20.86 32.72 -2.48
CA LEU A 479 -19.77 33.04 -3.40
C LEU A 479 -20.06 32.65 -4.85
N GLU A 480 -19.79 33.60 -5.76
CA GLU A 480 -19.86 33.44 -7.21
C GLU A 480 -18.47 33.46 -7.85
N ARG A 481 -17.51 34.16 -7.23
CA ARG A 481 -16.18 34.39 -7.80
C ARG A 481 -15.09 34.46 -6.73
N ILE A 482 -14.00 33.75 -6.96
CA ILE A 482 -12.75 33.86 -6.20
C ILE A 482 -11.67 34.27 -7.19
N GLU A 483 -11.14 35.47 -7.03
CA GLU A 483 -10.07 35.98 -7.88
C GLU A 483 -8.73 35.25 -7.62
N HIS A 484 -7.77 35.52 -8.49
CA HIS A 484 -6.41 34.99 -8.37
C HIS A 484 -5.79 35.31 -7.00
N ASP A 485 -5.04 34.36 -6.47
CA ASP A 485 -4.41 34.40 -5.15
C ASP A 485 -5.36 34.66 -3.97
N GLY A 486 -6.69 34.52 -4.10
CA GLY A 486 -7.66 34.94 -3.08
C GLY A 486 -7.35 34.45 -1.66
N PHE A 487 -6.92 33.19 -1.52
CA PHE A 487 -6.46 32.54 -0.28
C PHE A 487 -5.03 31.98 -0.41
N TYR A 488 -4.20 32.58 -1.27
CA TYR A 488 -2.81 32.15 -1.50
C TYR A 488 -2.01 32.10 -0.19
N GLU A 489 -1.36 30.97 0.10
CA GLU A 489 -0.56 30.73 1.31
C GLU A 489 -1.31 31.03 2.62
N CYS A 490 -2.64 30.95 2.62
CA CYS A 490 -3.45 31.10 3.83
C CYS A 490 -3.26 29.91 4.77
N LYS A 491 -2.62 30.13 5.92
CA LYS A 491 -2.34 29.11 6.95
C LYS A 491 -3.38 29.09 8.07
N ALA A 492 -4.39 29.96 8.04
CA ALA A 492 -5.56 29.82 8.90
C ALA A 492 -6.31 28.52 8.61
N VAL A 493 -7.02 27.99 9.59
CA VAL A 493 -7.94 26.86 9.42
C VAL A 493 -9.08 27.34 8.51
N LEU A 494 -9.15 26.85 7.29
CA LEU A 494 -10.07 27.38 6.26
C LEU A 494 -11.17 26.37 5.96
N GLU A 495 -12.40 26.68 6.36
CA GLU A 495 -13.57 25.90 5.95
C GLU A 495 -13.95 26.29 4.51
N VAL A 496 -13.66 25.40 3.56
CA VAL A 496 -13.98 25.62 2.15
C VAL A 496 -15.41 25.17 1.87
N ARG A 497 -16.21 26.11 1.34
CA ARG A 497 -17.61 25.87 0.94
C ARG A 497 -17.80 26.16 -0.54
N PHE A 498 -17.62 25.15 -1.40
CA PHE A 498 -17.97 25.27 -2.80
C PHE A 498 -19.47 25.08 -2.99
N SER A 499 -20.14 26.12 -3.51
CA SER A 499 -21.57 26.09 -3.84
C SER A 499 -21.77 26.15 -5.36
N ASN A 500 -22.94 25.72 -5.85
CA ASN A 500 -23.29 25.76 -7.28
C ASN A 500 -23.47 27.18 -7.85
N LYS A 501 -23.33 28.22 -7.02
CA LYS A 501 -23.26 29.62 -7.46
C LYS A 501 -21.85 30.02 -7.92
N LEU A 502 -20.82 29.32 -7.46
CA LEU A 502 -19.42 29.61 -7.77
C LEU A 502 -19.10 29.27 -9.23
N LYS A 503 -18.75 30.29 -10.02
CA LYS A 503 -18.49 30.21 -11.46
C LYS A 503 -17.03 30.38 -11.83
N TYR A 504 -16.24 31.02 -10.97
CA TYR A 504 -14.87 31.38 -11.29
C TYR A 504 -13.95 31.16 -10.09
N ILE A 505 -12.90 30.37 -10.30
CA ILE A 505 -11.79 30.22 -9.36
C ILE A 505 -10.51 30.61 -10.11
N GLY A 506 -9.89 31.70 -9.67
CA GLY A 506 -8.70 32.29 -10.29
C GLY A 506 -7.43 31.45 -10.12
N SER A 507 -6.36 31.86 -10.80
CA SER A 507 -5.05 31.20 -10.67
C SER A 507 -4.54 31.28 -9.24
N SER A 508 -3.94 30.18 -8.75
CA SER A 508 -3.34 30.08 -7.41
C SER A 508 -4.27 30.45 -6.25
N ALA A 509 -5.60 30.47 -6.48
CA ALA A 509 -6.60 30.95 -5.53
C ALA A 509 -6.49 30.29 -4.14
N PHE A 510 -6.13 29.00 -4.09
CA PHE A 510 -5.91 28.26 -2.84
C PHE A 510 -4.51 27.65 -2.75
N TRP A 511 -3.56 28.09 -3.58
CA TRP A 511 -2.21 27.53 -3.55
C TRP A 511 -1.60 27.70 -2.15
N GLY A 512 -1.14 26.60 -1.56
CA GLY A 512 -0.51 26.63 -0.23
C GLY A 512 -1.48 26.83 0.94
N ALA A 513 -2.80 26.79 0.72
CA ALA A 513 -3.81 26.78 1.78
C ALA A 513 -3.89 25.39 2.45
N THR A 514 -2.83 24.99 3.15
CA THR A 514 -2.61 23.61 3.64
C THR A 514 -3.53 23.21 4.79
N ASN A 515 -4.09 24.17 5.52
CA ASN A 515 -5.02 23.93 6.63
C ASN A 515 -6.50 24.04 6.21
N ALA A 516 -6.76 24.01 4.90
CA ALA A 516 -8.11 23.98 4.37
C ALA A 516 -8.76 22.61 4.60
N TYR A 517 -10.07 22.61 4.88
CA TYR A 517 -10.87 21.40 5.09
C TYR A 517 -12.30 21.59 4.57
N GLY A 518 -13.04 20.49 4.45
CA GLY A 518 -14.43 20.47 4.03
C GLY A 518 -14.74 19.27 3.14
N THR A 519 -15.85 19.33 2.42
CA THR A 519 -16.16 18.37 1.35
C THR A 519 -15.71 18.96 0.02
N PHE A 520 -14.80 18.27 -0.66
CA PHE A 520 -14.32 18.68 -1.97
C PHE A 520 -15.27 18.17 -3.05
N MET A 521 -15.98 19.10 -3.69
CA MET A 521 -16.69 18.88 -4.95
C MET A 521 -16.62 20.17 -5.76
N LEU A 522 -16.23 20.07 -7.03
CA LEU A 522 -16.27 21.21 -7.93
C LEU A 522 -17.73 21.58 -8.24
N PRO A 523 -18.07 22.89 -8.29
CA PRO A 523 -19.41 23.33 -8.68
C PRO A 523 -19.75 22.88 -10.10
N SER A 524 -20.97 22.37 -10.32
CA SER A 524 -21.37 21.87 -11.65
C SER A 524 -21.46 22.96 -12.72
N ASN A 525 -21.58 24.23 -12.29
CA ASN A 525 -21.67 25.41 -13.15
C ASN A 525 -20.34 26.20 -13.21
N LEU A 526 -19.22 25.61 -12.78
CA LEU A 526 -17.93 26.30 -12.79
C LEU A 526 -17.50 26.60 -14.23
N GLU A 527 -17.41 27.86 -14.61
CA GLU A 527 -17.11 28.31 -15.97
C GLU A 527 -15.60 28.48 -16.20
N TYR A 528 -14.84 28.76 -15.13
CA TYR A 528 -13.40 28.98 -15.19
C TYR A 528 -12.68 28.41 -13.97
N LEU A 529 -11.59 27.68 -14.25
CA LEU A 529 -10.61 27.20 -13.27
C LEU A 529 -9.23 27.70 -13.71
N GLY A 530 -8.53 28.40 -12.81
CA GLY A 530 -7.20 28.93 -13.08
C GLY A 530 -6.08 27.90 -12.93
N LYS A 531 -4.89 28.27 -13.39
CA LYS A 531 -3.65 27.52 -13.15
C LYS A 531 -3.39 27.42 -11.64
N SER A 532 -2.92 26.28 -11.14
CA SER A 532 -2.53 26.11 -9.72
C SER A 532 -3.66 26.38 -8.72
N ALA A 533 -4.91 26.49 -9.18
CA ALA A 533 -6.00 27.07 -8.40
C ALA A 533 -6.36 26.27 -7.14
N LEU A 534 -6.25 24.94 -7.20
CA LEU A 534 -6.72 24.03 -6.15
C LEU A 534 -5.60 23.14 -5.57
N ALA A 535 -4.36 23.62 -5.59
CA ALA A 535 -3.23 23.01 -4.88
C ALA A 535 -3.28 23.37 -3.38
N LEU A 536 -4.27 22.81 -2.69
CA LEU A 536 -4.62 23.09 -1.30
C LEU A 536 -4.48 21.82 -0.42
N GLY A 537 -4.76 21.95 0.88
CA GLY A 537 -4.58 20.87 1.88
C GLY A 537 -5.31 19.54 1.56
N ASP A 538 -4.91 18.49 2.28
CA ASP A 538 -5.38 17.10 2.11
C ASP A 538 -6.53 16.69 3.05
N ASN A 539 -7.02 17.61 3.88
CA ASN A 539 -8.05 17.36 4.88
C ASN A 539 -9.49 17.38 4.33
N PHE A 540 -9.69 16.85 3.13
CA PHE A 540 -10.99 16.84 2.43
C PHE A 540 -11.53 15.43 2.22
N ASP A 541 -12.82 15.24 2.47
CA ASP A 541 -13.57 14.10 1.92
C ASP A 541 -14.14 14.47 0.55
N GLY A 542 -14.47 13.50 -0.30
CA GLY A 542 -15.16 13.72 -1.58
C GLY A 542 -14.43 13.16 -2.79
N GLU A 543 -14.62 13.80 -3.95
CA GLU A 543 -14.05 13.39 -5.23
C GLU A 543 -13.93 14.56 -6.21
N ILE A 544 -13.07 14.42 -7.22
CA ILE A 544 -12.90 15.40 -8.29
C ILE A 544 -13.83 15.04 -9.44
N VAL A 545 -15.02 15.63 -9.47
CA VAL A 545 -15.91 15.55 -10.64
C VAL A 545 -15.66 16.74 -11.56
N ILE A 546 -15.12 16.50 -12.75
CA ILE A 546 -14.86 17.58 -13.71
C ILE A 546 -16.19 18.10 -14.27
N PRO A 547 -16.54 19.39 -14.10
CA PRO A 547 -17.78 19.96 -14.63
C PRO A 547 -17.79 19.99 -16.16
N ALA A 548 -18.94 19.70 -16.78
CA ALA A 548 -19.09 19.61 -18.25
C ALA A 548 -18.73 20.89 -19.03
N THR A 549 -18.71 22.02 -18.32
CA THR A 549 -18.29 23.35 -18.77
C THR A 549 -16.78 23.44 -19.03
N LEU A 550 -15.95 22.65 -18.35
CA LEU A 550 -14.51 22.65 -18.52
C LEU A 550 -14.10 21.68 -19.65
N LYS A 551 -13.49 22.20 -20.71
CA LYS A 551 -12.97 21.39 -21.83
C LYS A 551 -11.49 21.05 -21.68
N GLU A 552 -10.80 21.77 -20.81
CA GLU A 552 -9.38 21.61 -20.55
C GLU A 552 -9.15 21.65 -19.04
N ILE A 553 -8.26 20.80 -18.55
CA ILE A 553 -7.80 20.85 -17.16
C ILE A 553 -6.56 21.76 -17.12
N PRO A 554 -6.57 22.86 -16.35
CA PRO A 554 -5.45 23.80 -16.30
C PRO A 554 -4.17 23.21 -15.71
N GLU A 555 -3.06 23.89 -15.98
CA GLU A 555 -1.75 23.56 -15.40
C GLU A 555 -1.80 23.57 -13.86
N PHE A 556 -1.23 22.54 -13.22
CA PHE A 556 -1.14 22.33 -11.77
C PHE A 556 -2.47 22.46 -11.00
N ALA A 557 -3.62 22.39 -11.67
CA ALA A 557 -4.92 22.71 -11.08
C ALA A 557 -5.21 21.94 -9.79
N PHE A 558 -4.86 20.64 -9.74
CA PHE A 558 -5.08 19.74 -8.61
C PHE A 558 -3.77 19.17 -8.04
N HIS A 559 -2.64 19.85 -8.24
CA HIS A 559 -1.34 19.38 -7.78
C HIS A 559 -1.37 18.99 -6.29
N GLY A 560 -0.97 17.75 -5.99
CA GLY A 560 -0.87 17.25 -4.62
C GLY A 560 -2.20 17.10 -3.88
N LEU A 561 -3.36 17.22 -4.56
CA LEU A 561 -4.67 17.12 -3.92
C LEU A 561 -4.99 15.66 -3.55
N ASN A 562 -4.61 15.28 -2.34
CA ASN A 562 -4.75 13.94 -1.78
C ASN A 562 -5.94 13.88 -0.82
N LEU A 563 -7.13 13.52 -1.31
CA LEU A 563 -8.33 13.45 -0.48
C LEU A 563 -8.23 12.34 0.58
N LYS A 564 -8.97 12.47 1.68
CA LYS A 564 -9.12 11.43 2.71
C LYS A 564 -9.65 10.14 2.07
N GLY A 565 -8.97 9.03 2.32
CA GLY A 565 -9.28 7.74 1.68
C GLY A 565 -8.75 7.60 0.24
N GLY A 566 -8.02 8.61 -0.27
CA GLY A 566 -7.44 8.68 -1.60
C GLY A 566 -8.36 9.31 -2.65
N THR A 567 -7.77 9.87 -3.70
CA THR A 567 -8.45 10.74 -4.65
C THR A 567 -9.15 9.93 -5.75
N LYS A 568 -10.42 10.22 -6.00
CA LYS A 568 -11.18 9.72 -7.15
C LYS A 568 -11.41 10.86 -8.14
N VAL A 569 -11.27 10.57 -9.44
CA VAL A 569 -11.46 11.57 -10.50
C VAL A 569 -12.44 11.04 -11.53
N LEU A 570 -13.46 11.84 -11.83
CA LEU A 570 -14.48 11.54 -12.83
C LEU A 570 -14.41 12.57 -13.95
N PHE A 571 -13.99 12.12 -15.12
CA PHE A 571 -13.98 12.91 -16.35
C PHE A 571 -15.28 12.76 -17.13
N HIS A 572 -15.62 13.77 -17.93
CA HIS A 572 -16.61 13.65 -19.01
C HIS A 572 -15.89 13.68 -20.37
N ASP A 573 -16.49 13.09 -21.41
CA ASP A 573 -15.89 12.96 -22.75
C ASP A 573 -15.67 14.28 -23.51
N GLY A 574 -16.05 15.40 -22.91
CA GLY A 574 -15.81 16.74 -23.48
C GLY A 574 -14.42 17.29 -23.17
N VAL A 575 -13.66 16.66 -22.27
CA VAL A 575 -12.29 17.09 -21.94
C VAL A 575 -11.35 16.67 -23.07
N THR A 576 -10.67 17.64 -23.69
CA THR A 576 -9.74 17.41 -24.81
C THR A 576 -8.28 17.56 -24.42
N LYS A 577 -7.98 18.19 -23.28
CA LYS A 577 -6.61 18.44 -22.81
C LYS A 577 -6.49 18.37 -21.30
N ILE A 578 -5.43 17.72 -20.82
CA ILE A 578 -4.97 17.75 -19.43
C ILE A 578 -3.65 18.53 -19.40
N GLY A 579 -3.63 19.66 -18.68
CA GLY A 579 -2.50 20.58 -18.64
C GLY A 579 -1.29 20.07 -17.87
N LYS A 580 -0.20 20.85 -17.95
CA LYS A 580 1.07 20.53 -17.28
C LYS A 580 0.88 20.32 -15.78
N GLY A 581 1.38 19.23 -15.22
CA GLY A 581 1.33 18.95 -13.78
C GLY A 581 -0.07 18.88 -13.15
N ALA A 582 -1.14 18.85 -13.95
CA ALA A 582 -2.52 19.06 -13.50
C ALA A 582 -2.94 18.15 -12.34
N PHE A 583 -2.46 16.91 -12.35
CA PHE A 583 -2.73 15.87 -11.35
C PHE A 583 -1.45 15.31 -10.70
N SER A 584 -0.32 16.00 -10.82
CA SER A 584 0.96 15.52 -10.27
C SER A 584 0.90 15.31 -8.75
N ASN A 585 1.60 14.28 -8.26
CA ASN A 585 1.69 13.87 -6.85
C ASN A 585 0.33 13.52 -6.19
N ILE A 586 -0.63 12.97 -6.96
CA ILE A 586 -1.90 12.48 -6.43
C ILE A 586 -1.85 10.97 -6.14
N LYS A 587 -2.47 10.56 -5.03
CA LYS A 587 -2.75 9.17 -4.67
C LYS A 587 -4.17 8.81 -5.08
N PHE A 588 -4.31 8.13 -6.21
CA PHE A 588 -5.62 7.70 -6.69
C PHE A 588 -6.15 6.51 -5.88
N ALA A 589 -7.46 6.49 -5.64
CA ALA A 589 -8.15 5.40 -4.94
C ALA A 589 -9.12 4.61 -5.84
N SER A 590 -9.17 4.94 -7.13
CA SER A 590 -9.96 4.24 -8.15
C SER A 590 -9.21 4.23 -9.47
N GLU A 591 -9.59 3.32 -10.36
CA GLU A 591 -9.16 3.34 -11.75
C GLU A 591 -9.47 4.70 -12.39
N ILE A 592 -8.56 5.19 -13.24
CA ILE A 592 -8.77 6.41 -14.02
C ILE A 592 -9.27 6.03 -15.41
N HIS A 593 -10.50 6.40 -15.71
CA HIS A 593 -11.04 6.35 -17.06
C HIS A 593 -10.77 7.68 -17.77
N PHE A 594 -9.79 7.69 -18.66
CA PHE A 594 -9.49 8.87 -19.47
C PHE A 594 -10.64 9.17 -20.46
N PRO A 595 -10.94 10.46 -20.73
CA PRO A 595 -11.99 10.86 -21.67
C PRO A 595 -11.77 10.31 -23.08
N SER A 596 -12.83 9.88 -23.75
CA SER A 596 -12.73 9.25 -25.08
C SER A 596 -12.25 10.17 -26.20
N ASN A 597 -12.32 11.49 -26.00
CA ASN A 597 -11.89 12.52 -26.95
C ASN A 597 -10.61 13.24 -26.53
N LEU A 598 -9.92 12.77 -25.48
CA LEU A 598 -8.69 13.36 -24.99
C LEU A 598 -7.61 13.37 -26.08
N LYS A 599 -7.03 14.54 -26.36
CA LYS A 599 -6.00 14.75 -27.39
C LYS A 599 -4.61 14.92 -26.82
N GLU A 600 -4.49 15.51 -25.64
CA GLU A 600 -3.21 15.88 -25.05
C GLU A 600 -3.19 15.61 -23.55
N ILE A 601 -2.14 14.92 -23.10
CA ILE A 601 -1.69 14.87 -21.71
C ILE A 601 -0.39 15.68 -21.63
N GLY A 602 -0.40 16.77 -20.87
CA GLY A 602 0.69 17.74 -20.79
C GLY A 602 1.92 17.24 -20.04
N GLU A 603 2.96 18.09 -20.01
CA GLU A 603 4.21 17.82 -19.28
C GLU A 603 3.93 17.53 -17.80
N ASP A 604 4.52 16.49 -17.24
CA ASP A 604 4.40 16.09 -15.83
C ASP A 604 2.95 15.92 -15.31
N ALA A 605 1.94 15.81 -16.20
CA ALA A 605 0.51 15.88 -15.85
C ALA A 605 0.11 14.90 -14.73
N PHE A 606 0.68 13.72 -14.71
CA PHE A 606 0.50 12.66 -13.71
C PHE A 606 1.84 12.25 -13.07
N ALA A 607 2.88 13.10 -13.09
CA ALA A 607 4.16 12.76 -12.47
C ALA A 607 4.02 12.44 -10.98
N GLY A 608 4.71 11.40 -10.49
CA GLY A 608 4.71 10.99 -9.09
C GLY A 608 3.37 10.48 -8.57
N CYS A 609 2.44 10.09 -9.45
CA CYS A 609 1.13 9.61 -9.02
C CYS A 609 1.17 8.16 -8.52
N ASN A 610 0.30 7.84 -7.57
CA ASN A 610 0.07 6.47 -7.12
C ASN A 610 -1.25 5.96 -7.69
N PHE A 611 -1.19 5.11 -8.72
CA PHE A 611 -2.36 4.45 -9.29
C PHE A 611 -2.61 3.12 -8.56
N ILE A 612 -3.86 2.67 -8.53
CA ILE A 612 -4.21 1.37 -7.91
C ILE A 612 -4.06 0.19 -8.87
N ASP A 613 -4.19 0.45 -10.18
CA ASP A 613 -4.24 -0.53 -11.26
C ASP A 613 -3.46 0.01 -12.48
N ASP A 614 -3.41 -0.79 -13.54
CA ASP A 614 -2.87 -0.40 -14.84
C ASP A 614 -3.65 0.78 -15.46
N ILE A 615 -3.04 1.47 -16.43
CA ILE A 615 -3.68 2.59 -17.13
C ILE A 615 -4.04 2.22 -18.57
N THR A 616 -5.21 2.67 -19.02
CA THR A 616 -5.63 2.55 -20.42
C THR A 616 -5.63 3.94 -21.07
N LEU A 617 -4.70 4.17 -22.01
CA LEU A 617 -4.63 5.41 -22.77
C LEU A 617 -5.68 5.42 -23.91
N PRO A 618 -6.42 6.52 -24.12
CA PRO A 618 -7.47 6.55 -25.13
C PRO A 618 -6.88 6.64 -26.54
N ASN A 619 -7.49 5.94 -27.50
CA ASN A 619 -7.05 5.95 -28.90
C ASN A 619 -7.05 7.33 -29.55
N SER A 620 -7.82 8.30 -29.03
CA SER A 620 -7.87 9.66 -29.53
C SER A 620 -6.61 10.49 -29.25
N LEU A 621 -5.74 10.01 -28.36
CA LEU A 621 -4.59 10.73 -27.84
C LEU A 621 -3.52 10.94 -28.92
N GLN A 622 -3.00 12.17 -29.01
CA GLN A 622 -2.02 12.59 -30.01
C GLN A 622 -0.70 13.04 -29.38
N ILE A 623 -0.76 13.53 -28.13
CA ILE A 623 0.40 14.07 -27.43
C ILE A 623 0.44 13.52 -26.00
N ILE A 624 1.59 12.95 -25.63
CA ILE A 624 1.97 12.63 -24.26
C ILE A 624 3.22 13.46 -23.96
N GLY A 625 3.10 14.42 -23.05
CA GLY A 625 4.16 15.37 -22.74
C GLY A 625 5.35 14.75 -22.02
N ARG A 626 6.46 15.49 -22.01
CA ARG A 626 7.67 15.17 -21.21
C ARG A 626 7.26 14.84 -19.77
N GLY A 627 7.79 13.76 -19.20
CA GLY A 627 7.53 13.38 -17.81
C GLY A 627 6.08 13.10 -17.44
N ALA A 628 5.15 13.01 -18.41
CA ALA A 628 3.69 12.96 -18.15
C ALA A 628 3.29 11.94 -17.07
N PHE A 629 3.94 10.79 -17.01
CA PHE A 629 3.73 9.76 -15.99
C PHE A 629 5.00 9.41 -15.21
N SER A 630 6.05 10.24 -15.27
CA SER A 630 7.34 9.90 -14.66
C SER A 630 7.23 9.68 -13.14
N GLY A 631 7.86 8.62 -12.64
CA GLY A 631 7.82 8.28 -11.22
C GLY A 631 6.47 7.74 -10.74
N SER A 632 5.54 7.42 -11.65
CA SER A 632 4.21 6.96 -11.26
C SER A 632 4.15 5.45 -11.00
N ASN A 633 3.33 5.08 -10.03
CA ASN A 633 3.14 3.69 -9.63
C ASN A 633 1.92 3.10 -10.36
N PHE A 634 2.11 2.61 -11.59
CA PHE A 634 1.15 1.75 -12.30
C PHE A 634 1.92 0.57 -12.94
N SER A 635 1.26 -0.58 -13.08
CA SER A 635 1.86 -1.86 -13.48
C SER A 635 1.37 -2.34 -14.85
N GLY A 636 1.74 -3.59 -15.20
CA GLY A 636 1.15 -4.32 -16.31
C GLY A 636 1.56 -3.85 -17.69
N ILE A 637 0.62 -3.93 -18.65
CA ILE A 637 0.87 -3.70 -20.08
C ILE A 637 0.49 -2.26 -20.46
N LEU A 638 1.49 -1.48 -20.84
CA LEU A 638 1.30 -0.14 -21.38
C LEU A 638 1.19 -0.20 -22.92
N ASN A 639 0.01 0.09 -23.44
CA ASN A 639 -0.23 0.22 -24.88
C ASN A 639 -0.16 1.70 -25.30
N ILE A 640 0.78 2.03 -26.19
CA ILE A 640 0.87 3.37 -26.77
C ILE A 640 -0.15 3.50 -27.91
N PRO A 641 -1.09 4.47 -27.85
CA PRO A 641 -2.13 4.61 -28.86
C PRO A 641 -1.60 4.82 -30.28
N GLU A 642 -2.33 4.31 -31.28
CA GLU A 642 -1.94 4.41 -32.70
C GLU A 642 -1.85 5.85 -33.22
N ASN A 643 -2.47 6.84 -32.58
CA ASN A 643 -2.42 8.23 -33.06
C ASN A 643 -1.20 9.02 -32.54
N ILE A 644 -0.30 8.37 -31.81
CA ILE A 644 0.97 8.97 -31.35
C ILE A 644 2.03 8.85 -32.46
N GLU A 645 2.52 9.98 -32.96
CA GLU A 645 3.62 10.02 -33.94
C GLU A 645 5.00 10.13 -33.26
N TYR A 646 5.06 10.79 -32.10
CA TYR A 646 6.27 11.03 -31.31
C TYR A 646 6.04 10.60 -29.86
N LEU A 647 6.66 9.48 -29.45
CA LEU A 647 6.58 9.00 -28.08
C LEU A 647 7.61 9.73 -27.22
N SER A 648 7.15 10.43 -26.17
CA SER A 648 7.99 11.23 -25.28
C SER A 648 8.78 12.31 -26.03
N PRO A 649 8.20 13.47 -26.33
CA PRO A 649 8.82 14.53 -27.14
C PRO A 649 9.96 15.26 -26.38
N THR A 650 11.01 14.52 -26.06
CA THR A 650 12.25 14.95 -25.40
C THR A 650 13.39 15.00 -26.42
N PRO A 651 14.48 15.76 -26.16
CA PRO A 651 15.64 15.77 -27.04
C PRO A 651 16.22 14.37 -27.27
N LEU A 652 16.83 14.13 -28.42
CA LEU A 652 17.42 12.82 -28.74
C LEU A 652 18.80 12.59 -28.12
N VAL A 653 19.50 13.64 -27.66
CA VAL A 653 20.93 13.56 -27.24
C VAL A 653 21.19 14.22 -25.87
N GLU A 654 20.65 15.41 -25.62
CA GLU A 654 20.85 16.16 -24.36
C GLU A 654 19.69 15.90 -23.39
N CYS A 655 19.73 14.77 -22.66
CA CYS A 655 18.67 14.36 -21.74
C CYS A 655 19.01 14.53 -20.26
N ASP A 656 20.15 15.12 -19.93
CA ASP A 656 20.46 15.48 -18.55
C ASP A 656 19.35 16.42 -18.04
N TYR A 657 18.74 16.11 -16.89
CA TYR A 657 17.60 16.86 -16.32
C TYR A 657 16.23 16.69 -16.99
N VAL A 658 16.10 15.87 -18.05
CA VAL A 658 14.82 15.62 -18.73
C VAL A 658 14.24 14.27 -18.30
N SER A 659 13.03 14.23 -17.74
CA SER A 659 12.31 12.96 -17.48
C SER A 659 11.54 12.52 -18.72
N GLY A 660 11.64 11.25 -19.11
CA GLY A 660 10.79 10.71 -20.18
C GLY A 660 9.37 10.46 -19.71
N SER A 661 8.44 10.34 -20.66
CA SER A 661 6.99 10.24 -20.38
C SER A 661 6.64 9.12 -19.40
N PHE A 662 7.35 8.00 -19.47
CA PHE A 662 7.14 6.78 -18.67
C PHE A 662 8.42 6.35 -17.94
N GLY A 663 9.28 7.31 -17.59
CA GLY A 663 10.51 7.04 -16.83
C GLY A 663 10.23 6.78 -15.35
N SER A 664 10.93 5.81 -14.75
CA SER A 664 10.80 5.40 -13.35
C SER A 664 9.37 4.98 -12.97
N CYS A 665 8.68 4.30 -13.88
CA CYS A 665 7.38 3.68 -13.61
C CYS A 665 7.55 2.21 -13.16
N ARG A 666 6.46 1.44 -13.10
CA ARG A 666 6.48 0.01 -12.77
C ARG A 666 5.84 -0.87 -13.83
N ILE A 667 5.82 -0.40 -15.07
CA ILE A 667 5.33 -1.16 -16.21
C ILE A 667 6.11 -2.46 -16.38
N GLU A 668 5.40 -3.52 -16.74
CA GLU A 668 6.00 -4.83 -17.02
C GLU A 668 6.22 -5.05 -18.52
N GLN A 669 5.33 -4.48 -19.34
CA GLN A 669 5.40 -4.53 -20.78
C GLN A 669 5.06 -3.18 -21.39
N VAL A 670 5.72 -2.81 -22.49
CA VAL A 670 5.33 -1.66 -23.31
C VAL A 670 5.20 -2.07 -24.77
N LYS A 671 4.07 -1.70 -25.38
CA LYS A 671 3.78 -1.91 -26.80
C LYS A 671 3.67 -0.57 -27.49
N ILE A 672 4.62 -0.31 -28.39
CA ILE A 672 4.75 0.96 -29.10
C ILE A 672 4.11 0.77 -30.49
N GLY A 673 3.00 1.48 -30.73
CA GLY A 673 2.22 1.32 -31.95
C GLY A 673 2.98 1.70 -33.23
N ASP A 674 2.52 1.15 -34.35
CA ASP A 674 3.18 1.26 -35.65
C ASP A 674 3.33 2.70 -36.17
N ASN A 675 2.52 3.66 -35.75
CA ASN A 675 2.60 5.04 -36.25
C ASN A 675 3.66 5.89 -35.53
N VAL A 676 4.27 5.38 -34.46
CA VAL A 676 5.36 6.07 -33.78
C VAL A 676 6.59 6.07 -34.68
N SER A 677 7.07 7.27 -35.02
CA SER A 677 8.30 7.43 -35.80
C SER A 677 9.52 7.62 -34.90
N ILE A 678 9.35 8.33 -33.77
CA ILE A 678 10.45 8.63 -32.85
C ILE A 678 10.07 8.24 -31.42
N ILE A 679 10.98 7.52 -30.76
CA ILE A 679 10.97 7.33 -29.30
C ILE A 679 12.00 8.30 -28.73
N GLY A 680 11.57 9.33 -27.99
CA GLY A 680 12.46 10.32 -27.42
C GLY A 680 13.31 9.80 -26.26
N GLY A 681 14.32 10.57 -25.88
CA GLY A 681 15.23 10.19 -24.81
C GLY A 681 14.54 9.99 -23.47
N LYS A 682 15.02 9.00 -22.71
CA LYS A 682 14.49 8.55 -21.42
C LYS A 682 13.02 8.08 -21.40
N ALA A 683 12.38 7.86 -22.56
CA ALA A 683 10.96 7.53 -22.67
C ALA A 683 10.47 6.51 -21.64
N CYS A 684 11.20 5.40 -21.46
CA CYS A 684 10.96 4.33 -20.48
C CYS A 684 12.20 4.10 -19.60
N TYR A 685 12.95 5.16 -19.27
CA TYR A 685 14.14 5.10 -18.41
C TYR A 685 13.85 4.49 -17.03
N ASP A 686 14.76 3.68 -16.48
CA ASP A 686 14.74 3.23 -15.07
C ASP A 686 13.43 2.53 -14.67
N ASN A 687 12.92 1.64 -15.52
CA ASN A 687 11.79 0.78 -15.19
C ASN A 687 12.28 -0.59 -14.69
N PRO A 688 12.34 -0.84 -13.37
CA PRO A 688 12.97 -2.04 -12.81
C PRO A 688 12.19 -3.33 -13.08
N PHE A 689 10.93 -3.24 -13.48
CA PHE A 689 10.04 -4.39 -13.74
C PHE A 689 9.76 -4.60 -15.23
N LEU A 690 10.25 -3.72 -16.11
CA LEU A 690 10.01 -3.82 -17.54
C LEU A 690 10.73 -5.05 -18.09
N ARG A 691 9.96 -6.02 -18.58
CA ARG A 691 10.42 -7.33 -19.07
C ARG A 691 10.32 -7.49 -20.58
N TYR A 692 9.42 -6.74 -21.20
CA TYR A 692 9.07 -6.87 -22.60
C TYR A 692 8.87 -5.50 -23.24
N VAL A 693 9.52 -5.26 -24.37
CA VAL A 693 9.36 -4.06 -25.19
C VAL A 693 9.05 -4.49 -26.62
N GLU A 694 7.97 -3.98 -27.20
CA GLU A 694 7.64 -4.16 -28.61
C GLU A 694 7.64 -2.79 -29.31
N ILE A 695 8.46 -2.69 -30.36
CA ILE A 695 8.71 -1.47 -31.12
C ILE A 695 8.05 -1.62 -32.49
N GLY A 696 7.08 -0.73 -32.76
CA GLY A 696 6.32 -0.71 -34.00
C GLY A 696 7.16 -0.49 -35.26
N LYS A 697 6.60 -0.89 -36.41
CA LYS A 697 7.36 -1.05 -37.66
C LYS A 697 7.86 0.23 -38.32
N ASN A 698 7.34 1.41 -37.95
CA ASN A 698 7.76 2.69 -38.54
C ASN A 698 8.71 3.51 -37.64
N VAL A 699 9.16 2.96 -36.51
CA VAL A 699 10.13 3.65 -35.64
C VAL A 699 11.46 3.80 -36.37
N ASP A 700 11.93 5.04 -36.52
CA ASP A 700 13.16 5.40 -37.23
C ASP A 700 14.32 5.76 -36.29
N ARG A 701 14.02 6.27 -35.09
CA ARG A 701 14.99 6.81 -34.13
C ARG A 701 14.58 6.55 -32.69
N ILE A 702 15.57 6.20 -31.86
CA ILE A 702 15.42 5.96 -30.43
C ILE A 702 16.44 6.81 -29.67
N GLY A 703 15.95 7.82 -28.94
CA GLY A 703 16.75 8.83 -28.24
C GLY A 703 17.51 8.31 -27.02
N SER A 704 18.47 9.10 -26.55
CA SER A 704 19.39 8.68 -25.49
C SER A 704 18.69 8.18 -24.23
N TYR A 705 19.19 7.08 -23.67
CA TYR A 705 18.66 6.45 -22.46
C TYR A 705 17.18 6.01 -22.50
N ALA A 706 16.54 5.87 -23.68
CA ALA A 706 15.11 5.57 -23.77
C ALA A 706 14.68 4.29 -23.02
N PHE A 707 15.54 3.27 -22.94
CA PHE A 707 15.31 2.01 -22.22
C PHE A 707 16.46 1.69 -21.25
N ALA A 708 17.22 2.70 -20.82
CA ALA A 708 18.34 2.50 -19.91
C ALA A 708 17.85 2.15 -18.50
N TYR A 709 18.68 1.41 -17.76
CA TYR A 709 18.43 0.96 -16.39
C TYR A 709 17.11 0.18 -16.24
N CYS A 710 16.76 -0.63 -17.24
CA CYS A 710 15.68 -1.60 -17.20
C CYS A 710 16.25 -3.02 -17.02
N PRO A 711 16.75 -3.40 -15.82
CA PRO A 711 17.53 -4.63 -15.62
C PRO A 711 16.72 -5.92 -15.77
N ALA A 712 15.38 -5.83 -15.74
CA ALA A 712 14.51 -6.98 -15.91
C ALA A 712 14.13 -7.26 -17.37
N LEU A 713 14.58 -6.43 -18.33
CA LEU A 713 14.19 -6.54 -19.73
C LEU A 713 14.80 -7.80 -20.33
N MET A 714 13.92 -8.73 -20.73
CA MET A 714 14.27 -10.06 -21.24
C MET A 714 14.03 -10.18 -22.75
N THR A 715 13.08 -9.41 -23.28
CA THR A 715 12.69 -9.48 -24.69
C THR A 715 12.50 -8.07 -25.24
N VAL A 716 13.19 -7.80 -26.34
CA VAL A 716 12.95 -6.64 -27.20
C VAL A 716 12.51 -7.16 -28.56
N ILE A 717 11.34 -6.74 -29.01
CA ILE A 717 10.85 -6.99 -30.37
C ILE A 717 10.92 -5.69 -31.13
N SER A 718 11.59 -5.68 -32.28
CA SER A 718 11.61 -4.55 -33.20
C SER A 718 11.04 -4.97 -34.54
N LEU A 719 9.82 -4.54 -34.84
CA LEU A 719 9.12 -4.84 -36.09
C LEU A 719 9.60 -3.97 -37.25
N ALA A 720 10.50 -3.02 -37.00
CA ALA A 720 11.07 -2.16 -38.02
C ALA A 720 11.98 -2.96 -38.96
N LYS A 721 11.66 -2.91 -40.25
CA LYS A 721 12.43 -3.63 -41.29
C LYS A 721 13.89 -3.16 -41.36
N GLU A 722 14.10 -1.86 -41.27
CA GLU A 722 15.44 -1.28 -41.12
C GLU A 722 15.67 -0.97 -39.63
N PRO A 723 16.86 -1.27 -39.07
CA PRO A 723 17.14 -1.01 -37.67
C PRO A 723 17.01 0.48 -37.33
N PRO A 724 16.20 0.86 -36.31
CA PRO A 724 16.10 2.24 -35.86
C PRO A 724 17.46 2.79 -35.44
N VAL A 725 17.71 4.08 -35.69
CA VAL A 725 18.94 4.73 -35.24
C VAL A 725 18.92 4.87 -33.72
N LEU A 726 19.89 4.25 -33.05
CA LEU A 726 20.08 4.37 -31.60
C LEU A 726 20.99 5.55 -31.28
N TYR A 727 20.55 6.41 -30.36
CA TYR A 727 21.38 7.46 -29.76
C TYR A 727 22.13 6.93 -28.53
N ASP A 728 22.76 7.81 -27.76
CA ASP A 728 23.68 7.43 -26.70
C ASP A 728 22.97 6.61 -25.60
N ASP A 729 23.55 5.47 -25.23
CA ASP A 729 23.16 4.71 -24.04
C ASP A 729 21.68 4.28 -23.99
N VAL A 730 21.02 4.06 -25.14
CA VAL A 730 19.60 3.64 -25.22
C VAL A 730 19.28 2.47 -24.30
N PHE A 731 20.15 1.46 -24.25
CA PHE A 731 20.01 0.24 -23.44
C PHE A 731 21.07 0.18 -22.31
N ALA A 732 21.58 1.32 -21.83
CA ALA A 732 22.60 1.28 -20.78
C ALA A 732 22.12 0.54 -19.52
N GLY A 733 22.97 -0.31 -18.96
CA GLY A 733 22.63 -1.15 -17.80
C GLY A 733 21.78 -2.39 -18.11
N LEU A 734 21.43 -2.63 -19.39
CA LEU A 734 20.81 -3.87 -19.84
C LEU A 734 21.88 -4.97 -20.02
N ASP A 735 21.56 -6.18 -19.58
CA ASP A 735 22.30 -7.39 -19.92
C ASP A 735 21.89 -7.88 -21.31
N THR A 736 22.53 -7.34 -22.36
CA THR A 736 22.24 -7.69 -23.76
C THR A 736 22.70 -9.11 -24.13
N GLU A 737 23.44 -9.80 -23.25
CA GLU A 737 23.80 -11.21 -23.47
C GLU A 737 22.66 -12.16 -23.13
N HIS A 738 21.76 -11.76 -22.23
CA HIS A 738 20.62 -12.58 -21.79
C HIS A 738 19.27 -12.02 -22.24
N CYS A 739 19.23 -10.82 -22.82
CA CYS A 739 18.04 -10.27 -23.48
C CYS A 739 17.93 -10.78 -24.92
N SER A 740 16.78 -11.34 -25.28
CA SER A 740 16.45 -11.74 -26.65
C SER A 740 16.05 -10.52 -27.48
N LEU A 741 16.62 -10.39 -28.67
CA LEU A 741 16.17 -9.43 -29.69
C LEU A 741 15.49 -10.19 -30.83
N GLU A 742 14.20 -9.92 -31.01
CA GLU A 742 13.40 -10.46 -32.10
C GLU A 742 13.12 -9.39 -33.16
N VAL A 743 13.36 -9.74 -34.43
CA VAL A 743 13.22 -8.82 -35.57
C VAL A 743 12.62 -9.54 -36.77
N PRO A 744 12.04 -8.85 -37.77
CA PRO A 744 11.56 -9.50 -38.99
C PRO A 744 12.59 -10.47 -39.56
N GLU A 745 12.13 -11.63 -40.04
CA GLU A 745 13.02 -12.71 -40.50
C GLU A 745 14.00 -12.23 -41.58
N GLU A 746 13.54 -11.39 -42.51
CA GLU A 746 14.40 -10.80 -43.54
C GLU A 746 15.42 -9.77 -43.02
N SER A 747 15.25 -9.28 -41.80
CA SER A 747 16.03 -8.18 -41.21
C SER A 747 17.10 -8.66 -40.22
N VAL A 748 17.08 -9.93 -39.81
CA VAL A 748 18.02 -10.52 -38.84
C VAL A 748 19.47 -10.17 -39.16
N ASP A 749 19.88 -10.32 -40.42
CA ASP A 749 21.25 -10.05 -40.83
C ASP A 749 21.61 -8.56 -40.79
N ILE A 750 20.67 -7.65 -41.06
CA ILE A 750 20.93 -6.20 -40.99
C ILE A 750 21.06 -5.75 -39.53
N TYR A 751 20.21 -6.25 -38.63
CA TYR A 751 20.31 -5.95 -37.19
C TYR A 751 21.63 -6.44 -36.57
N ARG A 752 22.14 -7.61 -36.98
CA ARG A 752 23.45 -8.14 -36.55
C ARG A 752 24.64 -7.23 -36.87
N HIS A 753 24.48 -6.33 -37.84
CA HIS A 753 25.54 -5.40 -38.27
C HIS A 753 25.23 -3.93 -37.94
N ALA A 754 24.05 -3.63 -37.39
CA ALA A 754 23.65 -2.26 -37.09
C ALA A 754 24.23 -1.79 -35.76
N SER A 755 24.74 -0.55 -35.75
CA SER A 755 25.37 0.05 -34.57
C SER A 755 24.42 0.03 -33.37
N GLY A 756 24.91 -0.46 -32.22
CA GLY A 756 24.15 -0.59 -30.98
C GLY A 756 23.26 -1.84 -30.94
N TRP A 757 22.50 -2.15 -32.00
CA TRP A 757 21.73 -3.39 -32.10
C TRP A 757 22.61 -4.64 -32.16
N SER A 758 23.78 -4.55 -32.77
CA SER A 758 24.77 -5.64 -32.82
C SER A 758 25.32 -6.05 -31.44
N ASN A 759 25.00 -5.32 -30.37
CA ASN A 759 25.40 -5.66 -29.00
C ASN A 759 24.55 -6.77 -28.37
N PHE A 760 23.38 -7.09 -28.96
CA PHE A 760 22.57 -8.24 -28.55
C PHE A 760 23.19 -9.52 -29.12
N THR A 761 23.45 -10.51 -28.26
CA THR A 761 24.03 -11.81 -28.69
C THR A 761 22.98 -12.75 -29.29
N HIS A 762 21.72 -12.60 -28.88
CA HIS A 762 20.59 -13.41 -29.30
C HIS A 762 19.64 -12.62 -30.20
N ILE A 763 20.02 -12.50 -31.49
CA ILE A 763 19.16 -11.92 -32.53
C ILE A 763 18.52 -13.05 -33.34
N SER A 764 17.20 -13.20 -33.18
CA SER A 764 16.38 -14.21 -33.81
C SER A 764 15.25 -13.61 -34.66
N PRO A 765 14.75 -14.35 -35.67
CA PRO A 765 13.53 -13.97 -36.34
C PRO A 765 12.37 -13.93 -35.35
N HIS A 766 11.64 -12.82 -35.34
CA HIS A 766 10.37 -12.69 -34.67
C HIS A 766 9.35 -13.62 -35.31
N ARG A 767 8.66 -14.40 -34.48
CA ARG A 767 7.66 -15.38 -34.93
C ARG A 767 6.35 -15.11 -34.24
N GLU A 768 5.39 -14.66 -35.03
CA GLU A 768 4.04 -14.38 -34.54
C GLU A 768 3.26 -15.66 -34.21
N LEU A 769 3.73 -16.83 -34.69
CA LEU A 769 3.16 -18.15 -34.45
C LEU A 769 4.24 -19.20 -34.22
N VAL A 770 4.21 -19.89 -33.08
CA VAL A 770 5.16 -20.93 -32.68
C VAL A 770 4.42 -22.13 -32.09
N PHE A 771 4.68 -23.32 -32.62
CA PHE A 771 4.22 -24.58 -32.02
C PHE A 771 5.39 -25.29 -31.31
N GLY A 772 5.13 -25.87 -30.14
CA GLY A 772 6.18 -26.32 -29.20
C GLY A 772 7.16 -27.39 -29.69
N PHE A 773 6.97 -27.98 -30.88
CA PHE A 773 8.00 -28.76 -31.56
C PHE A 773 7.83 -28.68 -33.08
N SER A 774 8.95 -28.64 -33.81
CA SER A 774 8.99 -28.55 -35.27
C SER A 774 8.99 -29.92 -35.96
N ASN A 775 9.29 -31.00 -35.23
CA ASN A 775 9.18 -32.36 -35.74
C ASN A 775 8.82 -33.37 -34.64
N GLN A 776 8.24 -34.50 -35.04
CA GLN A 776 7.97 -35.66 -34.17
C GLN A 776 8.16 -36.98 -34.92
N LYS A 777 8.81 -37.93 -34.26
CA LYS A 777 9.02 -39.29 -34.77
C LYS A 777 8.32 -40.31 -33.87
N CYS A 778 7.75 -41.38 -34.42
CA CYS A 778 7.18 -42.49 -33.65
C CYS A 778 7.24 -43.82 -34.41
N LEU A 779 6.96 -44.93 -33.73
CA LEU A 779 6.90 -46.28 -34.29
C LEU A 779 5.45 -46.70 -34.59
N ASN A 780 5.25 -47.98 -34.93
CA ASN A 780 3.96 -48.58 -35.29
C ASN A 780 2.83 -48.31 -34.29
N LYS A 781 3.09 -48.17 -32.99
CA LYS A 781 2.03 -47.97 -31.99
C LYS A 781 1.33 -46.60 -32.14
N GLY A 782 1.95 -45.65 -32.83
CA GLY A 782 1.50 -44.25 -32.86
C GLY A 782 1.93 -43.50 -31.60
N LEU A 783 1.47 -42.25 -31.46
CA LEU A 783 1.86 -41.38 -30.35
C LEU A 783 0.78 -40.32 -30.11
N THR A 784 0.53 -39.97 -28.85
CA THR A 784 -0.25 -38.79 -28.48
C THR A 784 0.62 -37.86 -27.65
N ARG A 785 0.76 -36.59 -28.07
CA ARG A 785 1.62 -35.60 -27.41
C ARG A 785 0.92 -34.24 -27.37
N SER A 786 0.93 -33.60 -26.21
CA SER A 786 0.44 -32.24 -26.02
C SER A 786 1.60 -31.25 -25.83
N THR A 787 1.48 -30.06 -26.39
CA THR A 787 2.41 -28.95 -26.16
C THR A 787 1.70 -27.61 -26.35
N VAL A 788 2.38 -26.51 -26.05
CA VAL A 788 1.80 -25.17 -26.20
C VAL A 788 2.04 -24.64 -27.61
N LEU A 789 0.99 -24.05 -28.19
CA LEU A 789 1.06 -23.16 -29.34
C LEU A 789 0.94 -21.72 -28.85
N TYR A 790 1.93 -20.90 -29.22
CA TYR A 790 1.96 -19.47 -28.97
C TYR A 790 1.63 -18.72 -30.26
N ALA A 791 0.70 -17.78 -30.18
CA ALA A 791 0.20 -16.98 -31.28
C ALA A 791 -0.03 -15.54 -30.83
N GLU A 792 0.20 -14.57 -31.71
CA GLU A 792 -0.12 -13.16 -31.46
C GLU A 792 -1.58 -12.78 -31.76
N GLY A 793 -2.39 -13.78 -32.11
CA GLY A 793 -3.82 -13.65 -32.32
C GLY A 793 -4.47 -14.96 -32.81
N PRO A 794 -5.77 -14.91 -33.16
CA PRO A 794 -6.55 -16.07 -33.58
C PRO A 794 -5.83 -16.95 -34.60
N TRP A 795 -5.71 -18.25 -34.32
CA TRP A 795 -5.02 -19.24 -35.15
C TRP A 795 -5.90 -20.45 -35.48
N ARG A 796 -5.55 -21.20 -36.53
CA ARG A 796 -6.21 -22.45 -36.95
C ARG A 796 -5.25 -23.47 -37.54
N VAL A 797 -5.62 -24.76 -37.54
CA VAL A 797 -4.97 -25.81 -38.33
C VAL A 797 -5.40 -25.66 -39.79
N LYS A 798 -4.44 -25.35 -40.66
CA LYS A 798 -4.62 -25.16 -42.10
C LYS A 798 -4.51 -26.47 -42.87
N GLU A 799 -3.57 -27.33 -42.49
CA GLU A 799 -3.30 -28.60 -43.16
C GLU A 799 -2.91 -29.67 -42.13
N VAL A 800 -3.48 -30.87 -42.26
CA VAL A 800 -3.13 -32.04 -41.44
C VAL A 800 -3.43 -33.33 -42.22
N PRO A 801 -2.54 -34.34 -42.22
CA PRO A 801 -2.80 -35.65 -42.82
C PRO A 801 -3.92 -36.40 -42.08
N LEU A 802 -4.68 -37.24 -42.80
CA LEU A 802 -5.84 -37.98 -42.24
C LEU A 802 -5.52 -38.94 -41.09
N TRP A 803 -4.26 -39.33 -40.92
CA TRP A 803 -3.79 -40.24 -39.85
C TRP A 803 -3.21 -39.47 -38.65
N ILE A 804 -3.41 -38.16 -38.61
CA ILE A 804 -2.98 -37.25 -37.54
C ILE A 804 -4.18 -36.42 -37.12
N HIS A 805 -4.44 -36.33 -35.82
CA HIS A 805 -5.54 -35.57 -35.23
C HIS A 805 -4.98 -34.49 -34.32
N VAL A 806 -5.46 -33.25 -34.47
CA VAL A 806 -5.01 -32.09 -33.68
C VAL A 806 -6.21 -31.53 -32.91
N SER A 807 -6.05 -31.29 -31.61
CA SER A 807 -7.10 -30.74 -30.75
C SER A 807 -6.53 -29.77 -29.69
N PRO A 808 -7.05 -28.54 -29.57
CA PRO A 808 -8.02 -27.93 -30.49
C PRO A 808 -7.40 -27.68 -31.87
N ASP A 809 -8.24 -27.53 -32.90
CA ASP A 809 -7.83 -27.20 -34.26
C ASP A 809 -7.85 -25.68 -34.55
N GLN A 810 -8.18 -24.86 -33.54
CA GLN A 810 -8.13 -23.40 -33.57
C GLN A 810 -8.04 -22.82 -32.14
N GLY A 811 -7.54 -21.59 -32.01
CA GLY A 811 -7.34 -20.90 -30.72
C GLY A 811 -6.98 -19.42 -30.91
N GLU A 812 -6.40 -18.76 -29.89
CA GLU A 812 -6.11 -17.31 -29.92
C GLU A 812 -4.72 -16.87 -29.48
N TYR A 813 -4.17 -17.37 -28.38
CA TYR A 813 -2.93 -16.80 -27.84
C TYR A 813 -1.96 -17.87 -27.35
N LYS A 814 -2.33 -18.53 -26.27
CA LYS A 814 -1.52 -19.57 -25.64
C LYS A 814 -2.42 -20.76 -25.37
N ASP A 815 -2.41 -21.70 -26.30
CA ASP A 815 -3.30 -22.84 -26.27
C ASP A 815 -2.50 -24.14 -26.12
N GLU A 816 -2.95 -25.03 -25.25
CA GLU A 816 -2.43 -26.40 -25.22
C GLU A 816 -3.05 -27.18 -26.37
N VAL A 817 -2.19 -27.67 -27.27
CA VAL A 817 -2.57 -28.39 -28.47
C VAL A 817 -2.04 -29.81 -28.41
N THR A 818 -2.96 -30.76 -28.57
CA THR A 818 -2.69 -32.20 -28.54
C THR A 818 -2.65 -32.75 -29.97
N VAL A 819 -1.54 -33.41 -30.31
CA VAL A 819 -1.32 -34.11 -31.57
C VAL A 819 -1.40 -35.62 -31.32
N THR A 820 -2.31 -36.30 -32.01
CA THR A 820 -2.49 -37.76 -31.97
C THR A 820 -2.15 -38.36 -33.33
N ILE A 821 -1.18 -39.26 -33.36
CA ILE A 821 -0.72 -40.01 -34.52
C ILE A 821 -1.31 -41.41 -34.45
N ASP A 822 -2.08 -41.79 -35.46
CA ASP A 822 -2.74 -43.10 -35.50
C ASP A 822 -1.72 -44.25 -35.55
N PRO A 823 -2.05 -45.44 -34.99
CA PRO A 823 -1.24 -46.63 -35.16
C PRO A 823 -1.05 -47.01 -36.63
N LEU A 824 0.11 -47.60 -36.93
CA LEU A 824 0.50 -48.12 -38.24
C LEU A 824 0.67 -49.64 -38.13
N PRO A 825 -0.10 -50.46 -38.86
CA PRO A 825 0.05 -51.92 -38.84
C PRO A 825 1.47 -52.36 -39.23
N SER A 826 1.98 -53.42 -38.59
CA SER A 826 3.28 -54.01 -38.94
C SER A 826 3.30 -54.47 -40.41
N GLY A 827 4.36 -54.14 -41.13
CA GLY A 827 4.48 -54.37 -42.58
C GLY A 827 3.80 -53.28 -43.43
N GLY A 828 3.37 -52.18 -42.82
CA GLY A 828 2.73 -51.04 -43.47
C GLY A 828 3.69 -50.08 -44.20
N GLY A 829 5.01 -50.23 -43.99
CA GLY A 829 6.02 -49.29 -44.50
C GLY A 829 6.02 -47.93 -43.79
N GLU A 830 7.01 -47.09 -44.06
CA GLU A 830 7.14 -45.77 -43.42
C GLU A 830 6.18 -44.74 -44.04
N ARG A 831 5.69 -43.79 -43.23
CA ARG A 831 4.89 -42.66 -43.71
C ARG A 831 5.32 -41.33 -43.08
N SER A 832 5.17 -40.26 -43.85
CA SER A 832 5.48 -38.88 -43.44
C SER A 832 4.32 -37.93 -43.72
N GLY A 833 4.23 -36.86 -42.95
CA GLY A 833 3.20 -35.84 -43.09
C GLY A 833 3.54 -34.58 -42.32
N ARG A 834 2.83 -33.48 -42.59
CA ARG A 834 3.09 -32.17 -41.98
C ARG A 834 1.80 -31.55 -41.46
N ILE A 835 1.84 -31.03 -40.24
CA ILE A 835 0.78 -30.20 -39.66
C ILE A 835 1.14 -28.74 -39.95
N VAL A 836 0.20 -27.94 -40.45
CA VAL A 836 0.37 -26.50 -40.68
C VAL A 836 -0.63 -25.73 -39.85
N PHE A 837 -0.14 -24.87 -38.97
CA PHE A 837 -0.91 -23.88 -38.22
C PHE A 837 -0.83 -22.53 -38.95
N GLU A 838 -1.89 -21.73 -38.86
CA GLU A 838 -2.01 -20.43 -39.53
C GLU A 838 -2.63 -19.38 -38.61
N LEU A 839 -2.02 -18.20 -38.53
CA LEU A 839 -2.61 -16.99 -37.97
C LEU A 839 -3.67 -16.44 -38.91
N ILE A 840 -4.88 -16.23 -38.40
CA ILE A 840 -6.03 -15.79 -39.20
C ILE A 840 -5.85 -14.35 -39.70
N ALA A 841 -5.20 -13.49 -38.92
CA ALA A 841 -5.08 -12.06 -39.21
C ALA A 841 -4.26 -11.76 -40.47
N ASN A 842 -3.16 -12.48 -40.70
CA ASN A 842 -2.20 -12.20 -41.76
C ASN A 842 -1.75 -13.43 -42.57
N GLY A 843 -2.19 -14.63 -42.20
CA GLY A 843 -1.84 -15.88 -42.87
C GLY A 843 -0.44 -16.42 -42.54
N TYR A 844 0.23 -15.89 -41.51
CA TYR A 844 1.53 -16.38 -41.06
C TYR A 844 1.40 -17.83 -40.59
N THR A 845 2.32 -18.71 -41.00
CA THR A 845 2.21 -20.15 -40.74
C THR A 845 3.37 -20.70 -39.93
N ALA A 846 3.08 -21.63 -39.03
CA ALA A 846 4.04 -22.49 -38.36
C ALA A 846 3.73 -23.94 -38.70
N ASP A 847 4.73 -24.81 -38.76
CA ASP A 847 4.51 -26.21 -39.10
C ASP A 847 5.33 -27.21 -38.29
N CYS A 848 4.85 -28.45 -38.32
CA CYS A 848 5.42 -29.59 -37.63
C CYS A 848 5.48 -30.81 -38.56
N GLU A 849 6.67 -31.37 -38.75
CA GLU A 849 6.88 -32.59 -39.54
C GLU A 849 6.71 -33.86 -38.69
N ILE A 850 5.98 -34.84 -39.21
CA ILE A 850 5.68 -36.09 -38.52
C ILE A 850 6.18 -37.27 -39.35
N MET A 851 7.03 -38.10 -38.74
CA MET A 851 7.53 -39.35 -39.32
C MET A 851 7.06 -40.54 -38.48
N GLN A 852 6.48 -41.54 -39.12
CA GLN A 852 6.13 -42.80 -38.49
C GLN A 852 6.82 -43.96 -39.21
N TYR A 853 7.59 -44.73 -38.44
CA TYR A 853 8.38 -45.84 -38.95
C TYR A 853 7.68 -47.18 -38.72
N ASP A 854 7.89 -48.10 -39.65
CA ASP A 854 7.50 -49.50 -39.52
C ASP A 854 8.70 -50.31 -39.02
N TYR A 855 8.53 -51.03 -37.91
CA TYR A 855 9.58 -51.78 -37.24
C TYR A 855 9.13 -53.19 -36.87
N GLU A 856 10.05 -54.15 -37.01
CA GLU A 856 9.74 -55.58 -36.87
C GLU A 856 9.44 -56.01 -35.43
N HIS A 857 9.98 -55.29 -34.44
CA HIS A 857 9.73 -55.55 -33.03
C HIS A 857 8.68 -54.58 -32.49
N PRO A 858 7.52 -55.07 -32.02
CA PRO A 858 6.53 -54.21 -31.40
C PRO A 858 7.08 -53.53 -30.14
N GLU A 859 6.67 -52.27 -29.92
CA GLU A 859 6.89 -51.55 -28.67
C GLU A 859 6.29 -52.31 -27.47
N ASP A 860 6.87 -52.10 -26.29
CA ASP A 860 6.42 -52.68 -25.02
C ASP A 860 6.24 -54.22 -25.03
N THR A 861 7.04 -54.94 -25.84
CA THR A 861 7.02 -56.41 -25.91
C THR A 861 8.39 -56.99 -25.58
N GLU A 862 8.46 -58.06 -24.80
CA GLU A 862 9.74 -58.72 -24.46
C GLU A 862 10.44 -59.32 -25.69
N ILE A 863 11.70 -58.95 -25.86
CA ILE A 863 12.64 -59.51 -26.82
C ILE A 863 13.62 -60.38 -26.04
N ARG A 864 13.64 -61.67 -26.36
CA ARG A 864 14.51 -62.64 -25.68
C ARG A 864 15.86 -62.76 -26.39
N LEU A 865 16.95 -62.40 -25.70
CA LEU A 865 18.31 -62.43 -26.24
C LEU A 865 19.06 -63.72 -25.88
N GLN A 866 18.88 -64.24 -24.66
CA GLN A 866 19.55 -65.45 -24.20
C GLN A 866 18.66 -66.25 -23.23
N ARG A 867 18.72 -67.59 -23.32
CA ARG A 867 18.18 -68.51 -22.29
C ARG A 867 19.33 -69.14 -21.51
N ALA A 868 19.18 -69.24 -20.20
CA ALA A 868 20.08 -69.97 -19.33
C ALA A 868 20.11 -71.46 -19.71
N SER A 869 21.30 -72.04 -19.68
CA SER A 869 21.55 -73.46 -19.99
C SER A 869 22.28 -74.20 -18.87
N ALA A 870 22.74 -73.48 -17.84
CA ALA A 870 23.34 -74.06 -16.65
C ALA A 870 22.29 -74.64 -15.68
N GLN A 871 22.75 -75.44 -14.72
CA GLN A 871 21.90 -76.04 -13.69
C GLN A 871 21.42 -74.98 -12.68
N GLY A 872 20.16 -75.09 -12.23
CA GLY A 872 19.55 -74.19 -11.26
C GLY A 872 18.40 -73.37 -11.86
N THR A 873 17.87 -72.43 -11.07
CA THR A 873 16.92 -71.42 -11.56
C THR A 873 17.69 -70.42 -12.44
N PRO A 874 17.13 -69.94 -13.58
CA PRO A 874 17.77 -68.89 -14.35
C PRO A 874 17.94 -67.60 -13.54
N VAL A 875 19.11 -66.97 -13.63
CA VAL A 875 19.34 -65.61 -13.11
C VAL A 875 18.86 -64.62 -14.16
N ASN A 876 17.84 -63.83 -13.86
CA ASN A 876 17.24 -62.94 -14.85
C ASN A 876 18.01 -61.61 -14.96
N LEU A 877 18.39 -61.25 -16.18
CA LEU A 877 18.95 -59.94 -16.57
C LEU A 877 18.00 -59.29 -17.57
N PHE A 878 17.50 -58.11 -17.24
CA PHE A 878 16.66 -57.31 -18.12
C PHE A 878 17.34 -55.98 -18.44
N ILE A 879 17.48 -55.67 -19.72
CA ILE A 879 18.10 -54.42 -20.18
C ILE A 879 17.04 -53.61 -20.91
N VAL A 880 16.87 -52.34 -20.56
CA VAL A 880 15.96 -51.42 -21.24
C VAL A 880 16.64 -50.08 -21.41
N GLY A 881 16.41 -49.39 -22.51
CA GLY A 881 16.90 -48.01 -22.67
C GLY A 881 15.77 -46.99 -22.61
N ASP A 882 16.10 -45.80 -22.13
CA ASP A 882 15.22 -44.63 -22.10
C ASP A 882 15.87 -43.46 -22.85
N GLY A 883 15.06 -42.58 -23.44
CA GLY A 883 15.54 -41.50 -24.31
C GLY A 883 15.94 -41.95 -25.72
N PHE A 884 15.55 -43.15 -26.16
CA PHE A 884 15.80 -43.61 -27.54
C PHE A 884 14.61 -43.31 -28.45
N SER A 885 14.86 -42.56 -29.51
CA SER A 885 13.80 -42.19 -30.47
C SER A 885 13.47 -43.33 -31.45
N ALA A 886 12.32 -43.22 -32.12
CA ALA A 886 11.90 -44.17 -33.16
C ALA A 886 12.97 -44.39 -34.25
N GLU A 887 13.67 -43.33 -34.65
CA GLU A 887 14.73 -43.40 -35.67
C GLU A 887 15.96 -44.17 -35.18
N GLU A 888 16.40 -43.96 -33.92
CA GLU A 888 17.52 -44.72 -33.35
C GLU A 888 17.20 -46.20 -33.19
N ILE A 889 15.94 -46.52 -32.90
CA ILE A 889 15.47 -47.90 -32.80
C ILE A 889 15.52 -48.56 -34.18
N VAL A 890 14.96 -47.92 -35.20
CA VAL A 890 14.90 -48.45 -36.59
C VAL A 890 16.29 -48.57 -37.22
N ASN A 891 17.17 -47.61 -36.96
CA ASN A 891 18.57 -47.64 -37.43
C ASN A 891 19.42 -48.71 -36.71
N GLY A 892 18.86 -49.40 -35.72
CA GLY A 892 19.54 -50.48 -34.99
C GLY A 892 20.43 -50.02 -33.84
N ASN A 893 20.51 -48.71 -33.57
CA ASN A 893 21.36 -48.17 -32.49
C ASN A 893 20.91 -48.72 -31.13
N TYR A 894 19.60 -48.78 -30.87
CA TYR A 894 19.06 -49.29 -29.61
C TYR A 894 19.51 -50.74 -29.32
N LEU A 895 19.23 -51.66 -30.24
CA LEU A 895 19.58 -53.08 -30.04
C LEU A 895 21.10 -53.28 -30.00
N SER A 896 21.87 -52.52 -30.77
CA SER A 896 23.32 -52.54 -30.69
C SER A 896 23.83 -52.12 -29.31
N ARG A 897 23.24 -51.10 -28.68
CA ARG A 897 23.57 -50.70 -27.29
C ARG A 897 23.16 -51.75 -26.27
N VAL A 898 22.02 -52.40 -26.45
CA VAL A 898 21.62 -53.53 -25.59
C VAL A 898 22.65 -54.66 -25.67
N GLU A 899 23.03 -55.09 -26.87
CA GLU A 899 24.04 -56.13 -27.09
C GLU A 899 25.40 -55.73 -26.50
N GLU A 900 25.82 -54.49 -26.72
CA GLU A 900 27.04 -53.92 -26.16
C GLU A 900 27.04 -54.00 -24.62
N THR A 901 25.92 -53.65 -23.98
CA THR A 901 25.75 -53.72 -22.52
C THR A 901 25.89 -55.14 -22.00
N VAL A 902 25.30 -56.12 -22.69
CA VAL A 902 25.46 -57.55 -22.38
C VAL A 902 26.93 -57.94 -22.45
N GLU A 903 27.61 -57.64 -23.55
CA GLU A 903 29.00 -58.03 -23.73
C GLU A 903 29.93 -57.34 -22.72
N HIS A 904 29.69 -56.08 -22.37
CA HIS A 904 30.48 -55.38 -21.35
C HIS A 904 30.35 -56.03 -19.98
N LEU A 905 29.14 -56.41 -19.56
CA LEU A 905 28.92 -57.13 -18.29
C LEU A 905 29.59 -58.50 -18.27
N PHE A 906 29.51 -59.26 -19.38
CA PHE A 906 30.04 -60.63 -19.46
C PHE A 906 31.49 -60.74 -19.93
N SER A 907 32.15 -59.61 -20.24
CA SER A 907 33.56 -59.59 -20.63
C SER A 907 34.54 -59.81 -19.46
N ILE A 908 34.06 -59.73 -18.22
CA ILE A 908 34.85 -59.73 -16.98
C ILE A 908 34.51 -60.91 -16.06
N GLU A 909 35.51 -61.49 -15.38
CA GLU A 909 35.30 -62.56 -14.40
C GLU A 909 34.69 -62.04 -13.09
N PRO A 910 33.74 -62.76 -12.45
CA PRO A 910 33.30 -64.11 -12.79
C PRO A 910 32.12 -64.16 -13.77
N TYR A 911 31.51 -63.04 -14.16
CA TYR A 911 30.35 -63.03 -15.08
C TYR A 911 30.64 -63.82 -16.36
N LYS A 912 31.84 -63.63 -16.93
CA LYS A 912 32.36 -64.39 -18.08
C LYS A 912 32.24 -65.90 -17.90
N SER A 913 32.73 -66.47 -16.79
CA SER A 913 32.65 -67.92 -16.53
C SER A 913 31.24 -68.43 -16.20
N TYR A 914 30.34 -67.56 -15.76
CA TYR A 914 28.99 -67.94 -15.30
C TYR A 914 27.86 -67.47 -16.22
N ARG A 915 28.15 -66.90 -17.39
CA ARG A 915 27.16 -66.38 -18.37
C ARG A 915 25.99 -67.33 -18.67
N THR A 916 26.25 -68.64 -18.71
CA THR A 916 25.23 -69.67 -18.99
C THR A 916 24.15 -69.82 -17.91
N HIS A 917 24.30 -69.19 -16.74
CA HIS A 917 23.26 -69.14 -15.71
C HIS A 917 22.22 -68.04 -15.96
N PHE A 918 22.46 -67.12 -16.91
CA PHE A 918 21.62 -65.95 -17.10
C PHE A 918 20.59 -66.13 -18.22
N ASN A 919 19.35 -65.76 -17.92
CA ASN A 919 18.34 -65.38 -18.90
C ASN A 919 18.53 -63.88 -19.21
N ILE A 920 18.56 -63.51 -20.49
CA ILE A 920 18.77 -62.12 -20.90
C ILE A 920 17.62 -61.69 -21.80
N SER A 921 16.94 -60.60 -21.42
CA SER A 921 15.80 -60.01 -22.12
C SER A 921 15.97 -58.50 -22.26
N THR A 922 15.26 -57.93 -23.24
CA THR A 922 15.04 -56.48 -23.41
C THR A 922 13.60 -56.22 -23.86
N ALA A 923 13.19 -54.97 -23.97
CA ALA A 923 11.95 -54.52 -24.61
C ALA A 923 12.16 -53.10 -25.16
N ILE A 924 11.33 -52.67 -26.10
CA ILE A 924 11.45 -51.34 -26.72
C ILE A 924 10.55 -50.34 -25.99
N ALA A 925 11.18 -49.45 -25.23
CA ALA A 925 10.56 -48.32 -24.55
C ALA A 925 10.82 -47.03 -25.35
N MET A 926 10.14 -46.86 -26.49
CA MET A 926 10.39 -45.72 -27.38
C MET A 926 10.06 -44.38 -26.71
N SER A 927 11.00 -43.45 -26.79
CA SER A 927 10.86 -42.10 -26.26
C SER A 927 10.51 -41.11 -27.37
N PRO A 928 9.58 -40.16 -27.13
CA PRO A 928 9.26 -39.12 -28.11
C PRO A 928 10.45 -38.25 -28.51
N ASP A 929 11.36 -37.97 -27.57
CA ASP A 929 12.59 -37.22 -27.79
C ASP A 929 13.82 -38.17 -27.70
N ASN A 930 14.91 -37.86 -28.40
CA ASN A 930 16.11 -38.71 -28.53
C ASN A 930 17.15 -38.49 -27.40
N ILE A 931 16.71 -38.10 -26.22
CA ILE A 931 17.53 -37.89 -25.03
C ILE A 931 16.61 -37.94 -23.80
N VAL A 932 17.14 -38.34 -22.65
CA VAL A 932 16.44 -38.21 -21.36
C VAL A 932 16.41 -36.77 -20.87
N ALA A 933 15.49 -36.46 -19.94
CA ALA A 933 15.46 -35.16 -19.29
C ALA A 933 16.73 -34.89 -18.46
N THR A 934 17.20 -33.63 -18.42
CA THR A 934 18.35 -33.20 -17.61
C THR A 934 18.11 -31.81 -17.00
N LEU A 935 19.03 -31.30 -16.17
CA LEU A 935 18.97 -29.91 -15.67
C LEU A 935 19.03 -28.86 -16.80
N GLN A 936 19.61 -29.22 -17.94
CA GLN A 936 19.80 -28.33 -19.09
C GLN A 936 18.66 -28.44 -20.11
N ASN A 937 17.84 -29.50 -20.06
CA ASN A 937 16.85 -29.80 -21.08
C ASN A 937 15.65 -30.54 -20.47
N ARG A 938 14.43 -30.01 -20.63
CA ARG A 938 13.20 -30.76 -20.33
C ARG A 938 12.69 -31.43 -21.60
N ARG A 939 13.02 -32.72 -21.74
CA ARG A 939 12.62 -33.59 -22.86
C ARG A 939 11.69 -34.67 -22.35
N LEU A 940 10.88 -35.24 -23.24
CA LEU A 940 9.96 -36.32 -22.92
C LEU A 940 10.60 -37.66 -23.24
N ASP A 941 10.78 -38.48 -22.21
CA ASP A 941 11.25 -39.85 -22.27
C ASP A 941 10.16 -40.82 -21.76
N ARG A 942 10.39 -42.12 -21.94
CA ARG A 942 9.36 -43.16 -21.75
C ARG A 942 9.29 -43.67 -20.31
N LEU A 943 10.42 -43.73 -19.61
CA LEU A 943 10.53 -44.29 -18.26
C LEU A 943 10.70 -43.21 -17.18
N ASN A 944 10.51 -41.93 -17.52
CA ASN A 944 10.61 -40.78 -16.61
C ASN A 944 12.02 -40.66 -15.99
N THR A 945 13.04 -40.81 -16.83
CA THR A 945 14.44 -40.79 -16.41
C THR A 945 14.99 -39.35 -16.41
N PHE A 946 15.63 -38.94 -15.33
CA PHE A 946 16.30 -37.63 -15.25
C PHE A 946 17.82 -37.78 -15.13
N GLY A 947 18.52 -37.70 -16.25
CA GLY A 947 19.94 -38.06 -16.34
C GLY A 947 20.12 -39.54 -16.03
N VAL A 948 20.67 -39.88 -14.87
CA VAL A 948 20.76 -41.27 -14.36
C VAL A 948 19.84 -41.54 -13.16
N GLU A 949 19.02 -40.56 -12.78
CA GLU A 949 18.01 -40.67 -11.74
C GLU A 949 16.74 -41.32 -12.30
N LEU A 950 16.25 -42.36 -11.61
CA LEU A 950 15.10 -43.16 -12.01
C LEU A 950 13.95 -43.00 -11.01
N GLU A 951 12.74 -42.91 -11.54
CA GLU A 951 11.56 -43.27 -10.77
C GLU A 951 11.43 -44.79 -10.76
N VAL A 952 12.03 -45.42 -9.73
CA VAL A 952 12.10 -46.89 -9.62
C VAL A 952 10.75 -47.59 -9.85
N PRO A 953 9.61 -47.13 -9.30
CA PRO A 953 8.30 -47.69 -9.61
C PRO A 953 7.99 -47.74 -11.11
N VAL A 954 8.22 -46.68 -11.88
CA VAL A 954 7.93 -46.63 -13.33
C VAL A 954 8.72 -47.71 -14.08
N VAL A 955 10.00 -47.85 -13.75
CA VAL A 955 10.87 -48.87 -14.36
C VAL A 955 10.42 -50.27 -13.96
N THR A 956 10.10 -50.51 -12.68
CA THR A 956 9.69 -51.83 -12.21
C THR A 956 8.32 -52.23 -12.76
N ASP A 957 7.39 -51.29 -12.85
CA ASP A 957 6.06 -51.48 -13.43
C ASP A 957 6.18 -51.80 -14.92
N TYR A 958 7.02 -51.05 -15.64
CA TYR A 958 7.32 -51.33 -17.04
C TYR A 958 7.89 -52.73 -17.22
N VAL A 959 8.99 -53.07 -16.54
CA VAL A 959 9.66 -54.38 -16.68
C VAL A 959 8.73 -55.53 -16.32
N THR A 960 7.96 -55.43 -15.23
CA THR A 960 7.02 -56.48 -14.81
C THR A 960 5.79 -56.57 -15.71
N SER A 961 5.44 -55.51 -16.43
CA SER A 961 4.37 -55.54 -17.44
C SER A 961 4.78 -56.21 -18.75
N VAL A 962 6.06 -56.14 -19.12
CA VAL A 962 6.56 -56.65 -20.41
C VAL A 962 7.27 -58.00 -20.31
N SER A 963 7.99 -58.28 -19.21
CA SER A 963 8.79 -59.51 -19.08
C SER A 963 7.95 -60.72 -18.70
N GLY A 964 8.21 -61.87 -19.33
CA GLY A 964 7.58 -63.13 -18.94
C GLY A 964 8.20 -63.81 -17.71
N ASP A 965 9.41 -63.41 -17.31
CA ASP A 965 10.17 -64.07 -16.22
C ASP A 965 10.32 -63.23 -14.96
N ILE A 966 10.04 -61.92 -15.02
CA ILE A 966 10.19 -60.99 -13.91
C ILE A 966 8.81 -60.44 -13.51
N SER A 967 8.51 -60.58 -12.22
CA SER A 967 7.29 -60.08 -11.57
C SER A 967 7.69 -59.44 -10.24
N TYR A 968 6.79 -58.74 -9.56
CA TYR A 968 7.08 -58.23 -8.21
C TYR A 968 7.45 -59.32 -7.20
N SER A 969 7.09 -60.59 -7.44
CA SER A 969 7.37 -61.69 -6.53
C SER A 969 8.82 -62.18 -6.56
N ASN A 970 9.59 -61.81 -7.60
CA ASN A 970 10.98 -62.23 -7.82
C ASN A 970 11.85 -61.08 -8.37
N LEU A 971 11.43 -59.84 -8.15
CA LEU A 971 12.10 -58.63 -8.68
C LEU A 971 13.46 -58.37 -8.01
N ASP A 972 13.59 -58.73 -6.74
CA ASP A 972 14.83 -58.66 -5.96
C ASP A 972 15.90 -59.67 -6.44
N ASP A 973 15.46 -60.74 -7.10
CA ASP A 973 16.34 -61.75 -7.70
C ASP A 973 16.80 -61.42 -9.13
N ALA A 974 16.24 -60.39 -9.77
CA ALA A 974 16.60 -59.96 -11.13
C ALA A 974 17.58 -58.78 -11.14
N LEU A 975 18.45 -58.72 -12.16
CA LEU A 975 19.24 -57.53 -12.46
C LEU A 975 18.55 -56.73 -13.56
N ILE A 976 18.17 -55.48 -13.28
CA ILE A 976 17.64 -54.54 -14.26
C ILE A 976 18.71 -53.50 -14.58
N VAL A 977 19.02 -53.34 -15.86
CA VAL A 977 19.93 -52.30 -16.35
C VAL A 977 19.16 -51.34 -17.24
N VAL A 978 19.09 -50.08 -16.82
CA VAL A 978 18.51 -48.99 -17.61
C VAL A 978 19.64 -48.25 -18.30
N MET A 979 19.60 -48.21 -19.63
CA MET A 979 20.50 -47.40 -20.46
C MET A 979 19.88 -46.02 -20.63
N SER A 980 20.44 -45.02 -19.96
CA SER A 980 20.02 -43.63 -20.14
C SER A 980 20.70 -43.06 -21.38
N ASN A 981 19.93 -42.65 -22.40
CA ASN A 981 20.47 -42.05 -23.61
C ASN A 981 20.98 -40.63 -23.34
N MET A 982 22.16 -40.56 -22.73
CA MET A 982 22.85 -39.34 -22.31
C MET A 982 24.35 -39.53 -22.52
N ASP A 983 24.99 -38.56 -23.18
CA ASP A 983 26.45 -38.55 -23.34
C ASP A 983 27.11 -37.94 -22.09
N ALA A 984 27.16 -38.73 -21.01
CA ALA A 984 27.79 -38.35 -19.75
C ALA A 984 28.45 -39.57 -19.09
N PHE A 985 29.60 -39.38 -18.45
CA PHE A 985 30.22 -40.45 -17.65
C PHE A 985 29.60 -40.45 -16.24
N ASP A 986 28.40 -41.02 -16.13
CA ASP A 986 27.64 -41.07 -14.88
C ASP A 986 26.78 -42.35 -14.78
N GLY A 987 26.43 -42.73 -13.56
CA GLY A 987 25.59 -43.88 -13.30
C GLY A 987 25.12 -43.95 -11.85
N LYS A 988 24.10 -44.76 -11.61
CA LYS A 988 23.52 -44.95 -10.28
C LYS A 988 23.01 -46.36 -10.07
N SER A 989 23.19 -46.87 -8.85
CA SER A 989 22.60 -48.14 -8.38
C SER A 989 21.55 -47.85 -7.32
N TYR A 990 20.46 -48.62 -7.31
CA TYR A 990 19.31 -48.42 -6.42
C TYR A 990 19.17 -49.53 -5.36
N LEU A 991 20.12 -50.47 -5.30
CA LEU A 991 20.05 -51.61 -4.38
C LEU A 991 20.03 -51.18 -2.92
N ALA A 992 20.85 -50.20 -2.54
CA ALA A 992 20.96 -49.73 -1.16
C ALA A 992 19.63 -49.14 -0.65
N ASP A 993 18.95 -48.40 -1.53
CA ASP A 993 17.76 -47.60 -1.22
C ASP A 993 16.48 -48.43 -1.28
N THR A 994 16.36 -49.26 -2.32
CA THR A 994 15.09 -49.96 -2.65
C THR A 994 15.10 -51.44 -2.33
N GLY A 995 16.28 -52.07 -2.23
CA GLY A 995 16.43 -53.52 -2.14
C GLY A 995 16.37 -54.24 -3.50
N TYR A 996 16.08 -53.55 -4.60
CA TYR A 996 16.08 -54.12 -5.95
C TYR A 996 17.43 -53.92 -6.65
N SER A 997 17.88 -54.95 -7.36
CA SER A 997 19.12 -54.91 -8.16
C SER A 997 18.90 -54.15 -9.47
N ILE A 998 18.87 -52.81 -9.39
CA ILE A 998 18.67 -51.91 -10.53
C ILE A 998 19.88 -50.99 -10.67
N ALA A 999 20.37 -50.84 -11.90
CA ALA A 999 21.37 -49.85 -12.27
C ALA A 999 20.87 -48.99 -13.43
N CYS A 1000 21.09 -47.68 -13.36
CA CYS A 1000 20.96 -46.75 -14.48
C CYS A 1000 22.35 -46.29 -14.92
N VAL A 1001 22.67 -46.41 -16.19
CA VAL A 1001 23.98 -46.07 -16.75
C VAL A 1001 23.81 -45.16 -17.97
N ALA A 1002 24.57 -44.07 -18.02
CA ALA A 1002 24.65 -43.22 -19.19
C ALA A 1002 25.52 -43.84 -20.30
N LEU A 1003 25.54 -43.24 -21.49
CA LEU A 1003 26.18 -43.74 -22.71
C LEU A 1003 27.33 -42.82 -23.20
N PRO A 1004 28.40 -42.62 -22.41
CA PRO A 1004 29.48 -41.71 -22.79
C PRO A 1004 30.32 -42.26 -23.96
N ASP A 1005 30.75 -41.38 -24.88
CA ASP A 1005 31.79 -41.69 -25.89
C ASP A 1005 33.22 -41.46 -25.34
N GLY A 1006 33.46 -41.95 -24.13
CA GLY A 1006 34.68 -41.70 -23.35
C GLY A 1006 35.88 -42.58 -23.74
N VAL A 1007 37.04 -42.26 -23.17
CA VAL A 1007 38.27 -43.06 -23.31
C VAL A 1007 38.42 -44.00 -22.12
N TYR A 1008 38.79 -45.25 -22.40
CA TYR A 1008 39.15 -46.25 -21.41
C TYR A 1008 40.09 -45.71 -20.30
N PRO A 1009 39.84 -46.01 -19.01
CA PRO A 1009 38.75 -46.84 -18.46
C PRO A 1009 37.47 -46.05 -18.14
N TYR A 1010 37.42 -44.75 -18.44
CA TYR A 1010 36.25 -43.89 -18.21
C TYR A 1010 35.31 -43.88 -19.43
N ASP A 1011 34.93 -45.07 -19.86
CA ASP A 1011 33.99 -45.30 -20.97
C ASP A 1011 32.76 -46.09 -20.50
N TYR A 1012 31.82 -46.32 -21.41
CA TYR A 1012 30.57 -47.01 -21.12
C TYR A 1012 30.75 -48.38 -20.42
N ARG A 1013 31.84 -49.10 -20.73
CA ARG A 1013 32.16 -50.42 -20.15
C ARG A 1013 32.38 -50.33 -18.66
N GLY A 1014 33.14 -49.32 -18.25
CA GLY A 1014 33.44 -49.04 -16.85
C GLY A 1014 32.16 -48.82 -16.06
N LEU A 1015 31.20 -48.06 -16.61
CA LEU A 1015 29.91 -47.79 -15.96
C LEU A 1015 29.06 -49.06 -15.81
N VAL A 1016 28.93 -49.87 -16.87
CA VAL A 1016 28.16 -51.13 -16.82
C VAL A 1016 28.73 -52.06 -15.77
N GLN A 1017 30.06 -52.24 -15.76
CA GLN A 1017 30.70 -53.13 -14.80
C GLN A 1017 30.62 -52.56 -13.38
N TYR A 1018 30.90 -51.28 -13.18
CA TYR A 1018 30.82 -50.64 -11.87
C TYR A 1018 29.42 -50.70 -11.28
N TYR A 1019 28.43 -50.14 -11.98
CA TYR A 1019 27.09 -49.92 -11.44
C TYR A 1019 26.22 -51.17 -11.55
N ALA A 1020 26.13 -51.81 -12.72
CA ALA A 1020 25.28 -52.99 -12.88
C ALA A 1020 25.92 -54.23 -12.24
N GLY A 1021 27.17 -54.54 -12.60
CA GLY A 1021 27.84 -55.74 -12.11
C GLY A 1021 28.34 -55.64 -10.66
N GLY A 1022 28.87 -54.49 -10.25
CA GLY A 1022 29.43 -54.31 -8.92
C GLY A 1022 28.39 -53.89 -7.90
N ALA A 1023 27.91 -52.66 -8.03
CA ALA A 1023 27.03 -52.03 -7.04
C ALA A 1023 25.62 -52.65 -7.00
N ALA A 1024 24.95 -52.83 -8.13
CA ALA A 1024 23.55 -53.30 -8.19
C ALA A 1024 23.41 -54.82 -8.05
N PHE A 1025 24.25 -55.61 -8.72
CA PHE A 1025 24.15 -57.07 -8.63
C PHE A 1025 24.77 -57.65 -7.35
N ALA A 1026 25.99 -57.21 -7.01
CA ALA A 1026 26.78 -57.78 -5.92
C ALA A 1026 26.79 -56.93 -4.64
N GLY A 1027 26.27 -55.70 -4.68
CA GLY A 1027 26.23 -54.82 -3.51
C GLY A 1027 27.60 -54.34 -3.06
N LEU A 1028 28.54 -54.19 -3.99
CA LEU A 1028 29.90 -53.72 -3.69
C LEU A 1028 29.92 -52.22 -3.38
N GLY A 1029 30.81 -51.83 -2.46
CA GLY A 1029 31.01 -50.44 -2.09
C GLY A 1029 32.04 -49.73 -2.94
N GLU A 1030 31.93 -48.40 -2.99
CA GLU A 1030 32.89 -47.49 -3.62
C GLU A 1030 34.28 -47.64 -2.97
N GLU A 1031 35.33 -47.81 -3.76
CA GLU A 1031 36.71 -48.00 -3.28
C GLU A 1031 37.63 -46.80 -3.56
N TYR A 1032 37.11 -45.75 -4.21
CA TYR A 1032 37.88 -44.54 -4.49
C TYR A 1032 38.00 -43.64 -3.25
N VAL A 1033 39.04 -42.80 -3.27
CA VAL A 1033 39.39 -41.88 -2.18
C VAL A 1033 39.36 -40.44 -2.72
N THR A 1034 38.46 -39.63 -2.17
CA THR A 1034 38.32 -38.20 -2.49
C THR A 1034 38.63 -37.31 -1.30
N HIS A 1035 38.56 -37.86 -0.07
CA HIS A 1035 38.74 -37.12 1.17
C HIS A 1035 39.91 -37.67 1.99
N MET A 1036 40.85 -36.80 2.35
CA MET A 1036 42.12 -37.16 3.01
C MET A 1036 42.01 -37.24 4.54
N GLU A 1037 40.83 -37.53 5.07
CA GLU A 1037 40.56 -37.64 6.51
C GLU A 1037 40.21 -39.07 6.94
N HIS A 1038 40.16 -39.27 8.26
CA HIS A 1038 39.66 -40.51 8.85
C HIS A 1038 38.13 -40.51 8.89
N ILE A 1039 37.48 -41.55 8.37
CA ILE A 1039 36.01 -41.61 8.21
C ILE A 1039 35.22 -41.28 9.50
N LYS A 1040 35.65 -41.78 10.66
CA LYS A 1040 35.02 -41.50 11.96
C LYS A 1040 35.15 -40.04 12.45
N GLY A 1041 36.11 -39.28 11.92
CA GLY A 1041 36.39 -37.90 12.32
C GLY A 1041 35.92 -36.84 11.32
N CYS A 1042 35.42 -37.25 10.15
CA CYS A 1042 34.99 -36.34 9.09
C CYS A 1042 33.70 -35.61 9.48
N THR A 1043 33.72 -34.28 9.49
CA THR A 1043 32.55 -33.43 9.77
C THR A 1043 31.87 -32.86 8.52
N CYS A 1044 32.35 -33.22 7.32
CA CYS A 1044 31.79 -32.75 6.07
C CYS A 1044 30.41 -33.39 5.83
N GLY A 1045 29.38 -32.56 5.68
CA GLY A 1045 27.97 -33.01 5.60
C GLY A 1045 27.66 -33.97 4.45
N PHE A 1046 28.41 -33.91 3.34
CA PHE A 1046 28.20 -34.77 2.16
C PHE A 1046 29.22 -35.92 2.05
N CYS A 1047 30.33 -35.89 2.80
CA CYS A 1047 31.40 -36.89 2.67
C CYS A 1047 31.24 -38.04 3.69
N ASN A 1048 30.71 -37.77 4.90
CA ASN A 1048 30.63 -38.78 5.96
C ASN A 1048 29.45 -39.76 5.76
N LYS A 1049 29.67 -40.79 4.94
CA LYS A 1049 28.73 -41.90 4.70
C LYS A 1049 28.74 -43.01 5.78
N LEU A 1050 29.25 -42.74 6.98
CA LEU A 1050 29.38 -43.77 8.03
C LEU A 1050 28.04 -44.42 8.46
N PRO A 1051 26.91 -43.68 8.58
CA PRO A 1051 25.61 -44.30 8.85
C PRO A 1051 25.14 -45.22 7.71
N GLU A 1052 25.35 -44.81 6.47
CA GLU A 1052 25.03 -45.58 5.26
C GLU A 1052 25.82 -46.89 5.21
N TYR A 1053 27.12 -46.83 5.51
CA TYR A 1053 27.97 -48.02 5.60
C TYR A 1053 27.40 -49.05 6.59
N TYR A 1054 27.03 -48.64 7.81
CA TYR A 1054 26.48 -49.57 8.80
C TYR A 1054 25.12 -50.14 8.37
N SER A 1055 24.27 -49.30 7.78
CA SER A 1055 22.98 -49.72 7.22
C SER A 1055 23.16 -50.78 6.14
N MET A 1056 24.01 -50.51 5.14
CA MET A 1056 24.29 -51.43 4.05
C MET A 1056 24.97 -52.72 4.53
N LYS A 1057 25.91 -52.63 5.47
CA LYS A 1057 26.54 -53.81 6.08
C LYS A 1057 25.54 -54.69 6.81
N SER A 1058 24.53 -54.10 7.48
CA SER A 1058 23.47 -54.88 8.14
C SER A 1058 22.60 -55.67 7.15
N LYS A 1059 22.51 -55.21 5.89
CA LYS A 1059 21.84 -55.91 4.78
C LYS A 1059 22.75 -56.95 4.10
N GLY A 1060 23.96 -57.18 4.61
CA GLY A 1060 24.92 -58.12 4.05
C GLY A 1060 25.64 -57.63 2.79
N LEU A 1061 25.69 -56.32 2.57
CA LEU A 1061 26.36 -55.68 1.43
C LEU A 1061 27.77 -55.18 1.80
N LEU A 1062 28.46 -54.58 0.83
CA LEU A 1062 29.78 -53.95 0.97
C LEU A 1062 30.91 -54.92 1.35
N ASP A 1063 30.83 -56.20 0.98
CA ASP A 1063 31.81 -57.24 1.35
C ASP A 1063 33.25 -56.90 0.97
N ASN A 1064 33.46 -56.03 -0.02
CA ASN A 1064 34.76 -55.53 -0.45
C ASN A 1064 35.38 -54.46 0.48
N LEU A 1065 34.65 -54.01 1.51
CA LEU A 1065 35.09 -52.99 2.47
C LEU A 1065 34.96 -53.47 3.92
N THR A 1066 35.84 -52.97 4.79
CA THR A 1066 35.71 -53.08 6.26
C THR A 1066 36.19 -51.82 6.98
N LEU A 1067 35.62 -51.50 8.14
CA LEU A 1067 36.10 -50.44 9.05
C LEU A 1067 37.00 -50.99 10.17
N SER A 1068 37.32 -52.29 10.14
CA SER A 1068 38.24 -52.91 11.09
C SER A 1068 39.63 -53.00 10.48
N SER A 1069 40.63 -52.52 11.22
CA SER A 1069 42.05 -52.70 10.88
C SER A 1069 42.57 -54.10 11.20
N LYS A 1070 41.75 -54.98 11.78
CA LYS A 1070 42.17 -56.32 12.18
C LYS A 1070 41.94 -57.33 11.07
N ILE A 1071 43.02 -57.97 10.64
CA ILE A 1071 43.04 -58.98 9.57
C ILE A 1071 42.01 -60.10 9.77
N ASN A 1072 41.80 -60.57 11.01
CA ASN A 1072 40.87 -61.67 11.31
C ASN A 1072 39.38 -61.27 11.23
N GLU A 1073 39.08 -59.98 11.22
CA GLU A 1073 37.74 -59.42 11.07
C GLU A 1073 37.44 -59.01 9.61
N ALA A 1074 38.41 -59.11 8.70
CA ALA A 1074 38.23 -58.79 7.29
C ALA A 1074 37.36 -59.84 6.57
N PRO A 1075 36.39 -59.44 5.73
CA PRO A 1075 35.57 -60.37 4.93
C PRO A 1075 36.38 -61.29 4.01
N TRP A 1076 37.61 -60.89 3.65
CA TRP A 1076 38.52 -61.62 2.77
C TRP A 1076 39.67 -62.34 3.49
N ARG A 1077 39.59 -62.52 4.82
CA ARG A 1077 40.67 -63.11 5.61
C ARG A 1077 41.17 -64.47 5.10
N GLU A 1078 40.27 -65.30 4.56
CA GLU A 1078 40.59 -66.63 4.05
C GLU A 1078 41.49 -66.57 2.80
N PHE A 1079 41.45 -65.46 2.07
CA PHE A 1079 42.24 -65.24 0.85
C PHE A 1079 43.65 -64.70 1.14
N ILE A 1080 43.85 -63.95 2.24
CA ILE A 1080 45.13 -63.31 2.59
C ILE A 1080 46.27 -64.34 2.68
N PHE A 1081 45.99 -65.51 3.25
CA PHE A 1081 47.00 -66.57 3.45
C PHE A 1081 46.92 -67.70 2.44
N HIS A 1082 45.98 -67.65 1.48
CA HIS A 1082 45.80 -68.69 0.50
C HIS A 1082 46.84 -68.56 -0.63
N PRO A 1083 47.60 -69.61 -1.00
CA PRO A 1083 48.72 -69.51 -1.95
C PRO A 1083 48.37 -68.93 -3.32
N LYS A 1084 47.11 -69.07 -3.75
CA LYS A 1084 46.60 -68.52 -5.02
C LYS A 1084 46.44 -66.98 -5.01
N TYR A 1085 46.23 -66.39 -3.83
CA TYR A 1085 45.79 -64.99 -3.67
C TYR A 1085 46.75 -64.14 -2.84
N SER A 1086 47.60 -64.77 -2.01
CA SER A 1086 48.48 -64.10 -1.04
C SER A 1086 49.53 -63.15 -1.66
N GLN A 1087 49.65 -63.08 -2.99
CA GLN A 1087 50.51 -62.12 -3.68
C GLN A 1087 49.80 -60.79 -4.00
N THR A 1088 48.46 -60.77 -4.00
CA THR A 1088 47.66 -59.60 -4.37
C THR A 1088 46.72 -59.16 -3.23
N VAL A 1089 46.14 -60.11 -2.49
CA VAL A 1089 45.17 -59.84 -1.44
C VAL A 1089 45.87 -59.50 -0.11
N ASP A 1090 45.57 -58.33 0.43
CA ASP A 1090 46.04 -57.87 1.74
C ASP A 1090 45.01 -56.89 2.37
N MET A 1091 45.42 -56.13 3.39
CA MET A 1091 44.67 -55.03 4.00
C MET A 1091 45.18 -53.69 3.47
N TRP A 1092 44.49 -53.14 2.47
CA TRP A 1092 44.82 -51.83 1.90
C TRP A 1092 43.92 -50.76 2.51
N GLU A 1093 44.50 -49.78 3.20
CA GLU A 1093 43.74 -48.66 3.77
C GLU A 1093 43.34 -47.67 2.65
N GLY A 1094 42.12 -47.16 2.74
CA GLY A 1094 41.53 -46.23 1.79
C GLY A 1094 40.38 -46.85 1.00
N GLY A 1095 39.25 -46.16 0.98
CA GLY A 1095 38.03 -46.55 0.28
C GLY A 1095 36.81 -45.83 0.85
N TYR A 1096 35.65 -45.96 0.20
CA TYR A 1096 34.41 -45.32 0.62
C TYR A 1096 34.56 -43.81 0.89
N ASN A 1097 35.14 -43.13 -0.10
CA ASN A 1097 35.49 -41.70 -0.11
C ASN A 1097 36.61 -41.26 0.84
N HIS A 1098 37.19 -42.13 1.68
CA HIS A 1098 38.15 -41.73 2.72
C HIS A 1098 39.50 -42.40 2.59
N LEU A 1099 40.57 -41.65 2.85
CA LEU A 1099 41.94 -42.18 2.87
C LEU A 1099 42.18 -43.07 4.10
N ARG A 1100 41.54 -42.78 5.24
CA ARG A 1100 41.84 -43.44 6.52
C ARG A 1100 40.60 -44.03 7.20
N GLY A 1101 40.77 -45.16 7.87
CA GLY A 1101 39.73 -45.81 8.67
C GLY A 1101 38.77 -46.72 7.88
N VAL A 1102 39.06 -46.99 6.61
CA VAL A 1102 38.36 -47.96 5.74
C VAL A 1102 39.44 -48.83 5.09
N TRP A 1103 39.21 -50.13 4.98
CA TRP A 1103 40.13 -51.07 4.35
C TRP A 1103 39.43 -51.83 3.21
N ARG A 1104 40.22 -52.20 2.19
CA ARG A 1104 39.84 -53.01 1.02
C ARG A 1104 40.89 -54.10 0.77
N SER A 1105 40.54 -55.10 -0.04
CA SER A 1105 41.36 -56.31 -0.19
C SER A 1105 42.55 -56.16 -1.15
N GLU A 1106 42.44 -55.26 -2.13
CA GLU A 1106 43.43 -55.04 -3.19
C GLU A 1106 43.46 -53.53 -3.53
N PRO A 1107 44.57 -53.00 -4.07
CA PRO A 1107 44.72 -51.56 -4.29
C PRO A 1107 43.94 -51.03 -5.51
N GLN A 1108 43.52 -51.93 -6.40
CA GLN A 1108 42.77 -51.60 -7.62
C GLN A 1108 41.65 -52.60 -7.85
N SER A 1109 40.55 -52.09 -8.38
CA SER A 1109 39.33 -52.81 -8.74
C SER A 1109 38.48 -51.87 -9.57
N VAL A 1110 37.52 -52.41 -10.32
CA VAL A 1110 36.51 -51.63 -11.03
C VAL A 1110 35.83 -50.64 -10.09
N MET A 1111 35.59 -51.02 -8.83
CA MET A 1111 34.96 -50.19 -7.80
C MET A 1111 35.78 -48.94 -7.38
N SER A 1112 37.02 -48.81 -7.86
CA SER A 1112 37.90 -47.66 -7.61
C SER A 1112 38.30 -46.91 -8.87
N THR A 1113 38.63 -47.62 -9.95
CA THR A 1113 39.31 -47.03 -11.12
C THR A 1113 38.61 -47.32 -12.44
N TYR A 1114 37.42 -47.95 -12.42
CA TYR A 1114 36.65 -48.37 -13.60
C TYR A 1114 37.40 -49.34 -14.55
N ILE A 1115 38.59 -49.81 -14.15
CA ILE A 1115 39.30 -50.85 -14.90
C ILE A 1115 38.49 -52.15 -14.85
N PRO A 1116 38.48 -52.98 -15.91
CA PRO A 1116 37.69 -54.20 -15.99
C PRO A 1116 38.34 -55.33 -15.19
N TYR A 1117 38.43 -55.13 -13.87
CA TYR A 1117 38.94 -56.08 -12.90
C TYR A 1117 38.18 -55.97 -11.57
N TYR A 1118 37.44 -57.00 -11.19
CA TYR A 1118 36.98 -57.13 -9.79
C TYR A 1118 38.09 -57.73 -8.95
N ASN A 1119 38.40 -57.12 -7.80
CA ASN A 1119 39.29 -57.75 -6.82
C ASN A 1119 38.71 -59.08 -6.31
N THR A 1120 39.55 -59.90 -5.68
CA THR A 1120 39.23 -61.29 -5.32
C THR A 1120 37.97 -61.41 -4.47
N ILE A 1121 37.79 -60.56 -3.46
CA ILE A 1121 36.59 -60.58 -2.63
C ILE A 1121 35.34 -60.15 -3.40
N SER A 1122 35.48 -59.20 -4.33
CA SER A 1122 34.39 -58.78 -5.21
C SER A 1122 33.96 -59.92 -6.14
N ARG A 1123 34.90 -60.66 -6.74
CA ARG A 1123 34.59 -61.86 -7.55
C ARG A 1123 33.87 -62.92 -6.72
N TYR A 1124 34.29 -63.13 -5.47
CA TYR A 1124 33.60 -64.07 -4.57
C TYR A 1124 32.19 -63.60 -4.20
N ALA A 1125 31.99 -62.30 -3.95
CA ALA A 1125 30.68 -61.73 -3.68
C ALA A 1125 29.74 -61.89 -4.88
N ILE A 1126 30.22 -61.63 -6.09
CA ILE A 1126 29.46 -61.85 -7.34
C ILE A 1126 29.10 -63.33 -7.49
N TYR A 1127 30.06 -64.26 -7.32
CA TYR A 1127 29.79 -65.70 -7.36
C TYR A 1127 28.69 -66.11 -6.36
N LYS A 1128 28.76 -65.62 -5.10
CA LYS A 1128 27.71 -65.87 -4.11
C LYS A 1128 26.36 -65.37 -4.59
N GLY A 1129 26.30 -64.17 -5.20
CA GLY A 1129 25.09 -63.60 -5.78
C GLY A 1129 24.49 -64.46 -6.89
N ILE A 1130 25.32 -64.93 -7.83
CA ILE A 1130 24.90 -65.82 -8.92
C ILE A 1130 24.35 -67.13 -8.37
N MET A 1131 25.08 -67.79 -7.46
CA MET A 1131 24.63 -69.07 -6.89
C MET A 1131 23.30 -68.93 -6.15
N ARG A 1132 23.15 -67.89 -5.30
CA ARG A 1132 21.91 -67.66 -4.55
C ARG A 1132 20.70 -67.45 -5.47
N ARG A 1133 20.82 -66.58 -6.48
CA ARG A 1133 19.75 -66.32 -7.46
C ARG A 1133 19.44 -67.55 -8.32
N ALA A 1134 20.45 -68.40 -8.55
CA ALA A 1134 20.26 -69.69 -9.22
C ALA A 1134 19.66 -70.79 -8.31
N GLY A 1135 19.35 -70.50 -7.04
CA GLY A 1135 18.88 -71.49 -6.07
C GLY A 1135 19.94 -72.51 -5.64
N LEU A 1136 21.22 -72.20 -5.84
CA LEU A 1136 22.37 -73.04 -5.51
C LEU A 1136 23.07 -72.53 -4.23
N THR A 1137 23.73 -73.44 -3.51
CA THR A 1137 24.50 -73.08 -2.29
C THR A 1137 25.94 -72.71 -2.66
N PRO A 1138 26.41 -71.49 -2.35
CA PRO A 1138 27.78 -71.09 -2.66
C PRO A 1138 28.81 -71.84 -1.78
N SER A 1139 29.92 -72.27 -2.39
CA SER A 1139 31.04 -72.92 -1.69
C SER A 1139 32.34 -72.16 -1.93
N LEU A 1140 33.09 -71.89 -0.86
CA LEU A 1140 34.40 -71.23 -0.95
C LEU A 1140 35.40 -72.11 -1.74
N ASP A 1141 35.42 -73.42 -1.48
CA ASP A 1141 36.31 -74.34 -2.19
C ASP A 1141 35.98 -74.42 -3.69
N ASP A 1142 34.69 -74.41 -4.03
CA ASP A 1142 34.23 -74.42 -5.43
C ASP A 1142 34.61 -73.11 -6.15
N PHE A 1143 34.43 -71.97 -5.46
CA PHE A 1143 34.91 -70.68 -5.95
C PHE A 1143 36.41 -70.70 -6.19
N ILE A 1144 37.22 -71.09 -5.19
CA ILE A 1144 38.69 -71.11 -5.32
C ILE A 1144 39.14 -72.03 -6.47
N ALA A 1145 38.49 -73.17 -6.66
CA ALA A 1145 38.81 -74.10 -7.73
C ALA A 1145 38.52 -73.53 -9.13
N LYS A 1146 37.46 -72.72 -9.27
CA LYS A 1146 36.97 -72.20 -10.57
C LYS A 1146 37.35 -70.75 -10.86
N ASP A 1147 37.74 -69.98 -9.86
CA ASP A 1147 38.04 -68.55 -9.98
C ASP A 1147 39.24 -68.32 -10.92
N LYS A 1148 39.14 -67.31 -11.78
CA LYS A 1148 40.16 -66.92 -12.74
C LYS A 1148 40.55 -65.47 -12.47
N ILE A 1149 41.84 -65.22 -12.28
CA ILE A 1149 42.38 -63.89 -11.99
C ILE A 1149 42.92 -63.30 -13.30
N GLU A 1150 42.14 -62.42 -13.92
CA GLU A 1150 42.50 -61.72 -15.16
C GLU A 1150 42.69 -60.22 -14.86
N ILE A 1151 43.88 -59.83 -14.37
CA ILE A 1151 44.21 -58.40 -14.15
C ILE A 1151 44.63 -57.78 -15.50
N PRO A 1152 43.94 -56.74 -16.00
CA PRO A 1152 44.32 -56.03 -17.22
C PRO A 1152 45.74 -55.46 -17.09
N GLN A 1153 46.57 -55.60 -18.13
CA GLN A 1153 47.91 -55.02 -18.19
C GLN A 1153 47.88 -53.52 -18.53
#